data_AF-A0A929DVF3-F1
#
_entry.id   AF-A0A929DVF3-F1
#
_cell.length_a   1.000
_cell.length_b   1.000
_cell.length_c   1.000
_cell.angle_alpha   90.00
_cell.angle_beta   90.00
_cell.angle_gamma   90.00
#
_symmetry.space_group_name_H-M   'P 1'
#
loop_
_entity.id
_entity.type
_entity.pdbx_description
1 polymer ?
#
loop_
_entity_poly.entity_id
_entity_poly.type
_entity_poly.pdbx_seq_one_letter_code
_entity_poly.pdbx_strand_id
1 'polypeptide(L)'
;ANHYGPRKDLLESMGNGEQNEVSQHHLTHNLHYEEHDQILNRIKSKELNNTPEDKVKVIFVPSYLNGDDGIFNLAYYEILIGLDLTLFPSYYEPWGYTPLESLAFRVPTVTTSLTGFGLWVNNEYKKEVPGITVIPRDDFNDEEVVKGISQAIANSCKHGGKDREPDREGAYDISRIALWDNLIKHYWSAYDKALKSAEGKELVYYDKERIEKLPETEQALVDVHPFWRRVLVQQNIPEKLKALDELSHNLWWSWTQDAIDLFASIDPEMWTEVNENPVELLEQLPYDTLKELETDNGFIQKLQKVYGDFKAYMAEKPKEGLPGISYFSMEYGIHNSLKTFSGGLGLLAGDYLKEASDYNLPLVGVGLLYRYGYFRQVISAGGEQVAMSDAQDFSRLPVTPVRDEHGNWKDVNIVLPGRTIFARLWRVQVGRIPLYLLDTDYEANQEGDRGITHNLYGGDNENRLKQEILLGIGGIRALRSIGLDTDLYHCNEGHAAFTSLERLREYIQTGNMTFPEAVELVRASSLFTTHTPVPAGHDSFEEDLLRTYVAHYPERLKISWNQFMNLGRFHPNQKHEKFSMSVLAVKLSQEVNGVSKLHGEVSKEMFTGLWPGYMTDELHIGYVTNGVHLPTWLGPDWKKLYEKTFGADCFLRQEDREMWERIQKVPEKEIWDLKSQEREGLINHIKERLSVASTRMMDNPGQMLEISTALSKDALTIGFARRFATYKRAHLLFRDLERLSRIVNNPEKPVQFVFAGKAHPRDIPGQDLIKMIVEISKKPEFIGKIVFLQNYDIQLAKRLVRGVDIWLNTPTRPLEASGTSGEKAVMNGTMHFSVLDGWWAEGYREDAGWMLPIERSFDNQELQDELDAERIYTLLEKNIIEKFYSRDKEDVPIDWVGMIRNTIARVAPEFTMNRMVRDYIDRFYMKLFERSKLLKEKENLIPKELALWKHRILNHWKNIKVLEYDFPDITREEFVVGNTYTGKVVLDLDGLSADEIGVEMVHTLSGSGHEPQVFRGKQEFECTRVEGSVAEYTFVQNVPETGVFDIGFRIYPKHEHIPHRLDFPLVRWI
;
A
#
# COMPACT_ATOMS: atom_id res chain seq x y z
N ALA A 1 33.60 -1.90 0.42
CA ALA A 1 34.60 -2.64 1.20
C ALA A 1 34.30 -2.46 2.70
N ASN A 2 34.68 -3.39 3.57
CA ASN A 2 34.24 -3.44 4.99
C ASN A 2 35.02 -2.46 5.90
N HIS A 3 35.09 -1.19 5.53
CA HIS A 3 35.79 -0.12 6.26
C HIS A 3 34.92 1.14 6.35
N TYR A 4 35.16 2.00 7.34
CA TYR A 4 34.43 3.28 7.53
C TYR A 4 35.28 4.53 7.24
N GLY A 5 36.34 4.38 6.44
CA GLY A 5 37.14 5.47 5.89
C GLY A 5 38.64 5.41 6.25
N PRO A 6 39.44 6.34 5.70
CA PRO A 6 40.89 6.39 5.91
C PRO A 6 41.22 6.71 7.37
N ARG A 7 42.35 6.21 7.85
CA ARG A 7 42.79 6.46 9.23
C ARG A 7 43.27 7.89 9.40
N LYS A 8 42.64 8.60 10.33
CA LYS A 8 42.93 10.02 10.62
C LYS A 8 44.34 10.21 11.17
N ASP A 9 44.78 9.33 12.07
CA ASP A 9 46.13 9.40 12.65
C ASP A 9 47.23 9.15 11.60
N LEU A 10 46.97 8.28 10.62
CA LEU A 10 47.85 8.09 9.47
C LEU A 10 47.90 9.33 8.56
N LEU A 11 46.74 9.93 8.25
CA LEU A 11 46.65 11.15 7.44
C LEU A 11 47.39 12.34 8.08
N GLU A 12 47.22 12.51 9.39
CA GLU A 12 47.90 13.56 10.15
C GLU A 12 49.43 13.37 10.17
N SER A 13 49.91 12.13 10.26
CA SER A 13 51.34 11.82 10.18
C SER A 13 51.91 12.06 8.77
N MET A 14 51.17 11.72 7.71
CA MET A 14 51.60 11.97 6.33
C MET A 14 51.64 13.46 5.98
N GLY A 15 50.77 14.28 6.57
CA GLY A 15 50.67 15.73 6.29
C GLY A 15 51.71 16.62 6.99
N ASN A 16 52.21 16.22 8.16
CA ASN A 16 53.04 17.09 9.02
C ASN A 16 54.55 16.83 8.96
N GLY A 17 55.02 15.78 8.28
CA GLY A 17 56.46 15.49 8.12
C GLY A 17 57.21 15.09 9.40
N GLU A 18 56.56 15.08 10.57
CA GLU A 18 57.09 14.57 11.84
C GLU A 18 56.67 13.11 12.06
N GLN A 19 57.59 12.29 12.58
CA GLN A 19 57.33 10.89 12.95
C GLN A 19 56.44 10.82 14.20
N ASN A 20 55.13 11.05 14.03
CA ASN A 20 54.15 10.77 15.06
C ASN A 20 53.92 9.25 15.17
N GLU A 21 53.82 8.76 16.41
CA GLU A 21 53.59 7.35 16.70
C GLU A 21 52.15 6.98 16.28
N VAL A 22 52.01 6.25 15.16
CA VAL A 22 50.70 5.78 14.67
C VAL A 22 50.24 4.56 15.46
N SER A 23 48.95 4.52 15.82
CA SER A 23 48.36 3.50 16.72
C SER A 23 48.37 2.06 16.17
N GLN A 24 48.56 1.91 14.86
CA GLN A 24 48.58 0.64 14.14
C GLN A 24 49.45 0.82 12.89
N HIS A 25 50.30 -0.15 12.59
CA HIS A 25 51.37 -0.02 11.57
C HIS A 25 51.08 -0.73 10.25
N HIS A 26 49.97 -1.48 10.16
CA HIS A 26 49.66 -2.32 9.00
C HIS A 26 48.45 -1.85 8.20
N LEU A 27 47.57 -1.02 8.78
CA LEU A 27 46.25 -0.76 8.23
C LEU A 27 46.09 0.70 7.78
N THR A 28 45.58 0.91 6.58
CA THR A 28 45.37 2.26 5.99
C THR A 28 43.98 2.86 6.29
N HIS A 29 42.95 2.02 6.43
CA HIS A 29 41.55 2.41 6.65
C HIS A 29 40.97 1.66 7.83
N ASN A 30 40.08 2.29 8.59
CA ASN A 30 39.52 1.64 9.76
C ASN A 30 38.53 0.52 9.37
N LEU A 31 38.76 -0.69 9.86
CA LEU A 31 37.86 -1.83 9.71
C LEU A 31 36.77 -1.82 10.79
N HIS A 32 35.58 -2.33 10.47
CA HIS A 32 34.47 -2.41 11.43
C HIS A 32 34.72 -3.40 12.59
N TYR A 33 35.51 -4.45 12.37
CA TYR A 33 35.84 -5.49 13.35
C TYR A 33 37.31 -5.90 13.23
N GLU A 34 38.22 -4.97 13.52
CA GLU A 34 39.67 -5.16 13.32
C GLU A 34 40.21 -6.41 14.05
N GLU A 35 39.74 -6.68 15.26
CA GLU A 35 40.20 -7.77 16.11
C GLU A 35 39.83 -9.17 15.58
N HIS A 36 38.85 -9.26 14.69
CA HIS A 36 38.41 -10.51 14.07
C HIS A 36 38.94 -10.69 12.64
N ASP A 37 39.69 -9.72 12.10
CA ASP A 37 40.21 -9.78 10.74
C ASP A 37 41.30 -10.85 10.60
N GLN A 38 41.10 -11.78 9.66
CA GLN A 38 41.98 -12.94 9.48
C GLN A 38 43.37 -12.53 8.98
N ILE A 39 43.49 -11.45 8.20
CA ILE A 39 44.76 -10.98 7.64
C ILE A 39 45.59 -10.34 8.76
N LEU A 40 44.99 -9.43 9.54
CA LEU A 40 45.66 -8.78 10.66
C LEU A 40 46.07 -9.78 11.75
N ASN A 41 45.23 -10.76 12.06
CA ASN A 41 45.57 -11.82 13.01
C ASN A 41 46.71 -12.72 12.48
N ARG A 42 46.76 -12.98 11.17
CA ARG A 42 47.86 -13.75 10.57
C ARG A 42 49.17 -12.95 10.58
N ILE A 43 49.16 -11.66 10.27
CA ILE A 43 50.32 -10.75 10.36
C ILE A 43 50.89 -10.77 11.79
N LYS A 44 50.02 -10.56 12.79
CA LYS A 44 50.38 -10.62 14.22
C LYS A 44 50.98 -11.98 14.59
N SER A 45 50.37 -13.08 14.16
CA SER A 45 50.85 -14.45 14.47
C SER A 45 52.21 -14.80 13.84
N LYS A 46 52.65 -14.03 12.84
CA LYS A 46 53.94 -14.21 12.15
C LYS A 46 54.98 -13.17 12.56
N GLU A 47 54.68 -12.37 13.58
CA GLU A 47 55.59 -11.35 14.14
C GLU A 47 56.08 -10.32 13.10
N LEU A 48 55.27 -10.09 12.05
CA LEU A 48 55.52 -9.03 11.08
C LEU A 48 54.97 -7.73 11.68
N ASN A 49 55.83 -6.96 12.33
CA ASN A 49 55.43 -5.81 13.14
C ASN A 49 55.72 -4.45 12.47
N ASN A 50 56.35 -4.46 11.29
CA ASN A 50 56.83 -3.28 10.57
C ASN A 50 57.84 -2.42 11.36
N THR A 51 58.53 -2.97 12.36
CA THR A 51 59.57 -2.30 13.17
C THR A 51 60.72 -1.79 12.30
N PRO A 52 61.44 -0.70 12.64
CA PRO A 52 62.49 -0.15 11.79
C PRO A 52 63.53 -1.16 11.28
N GLU A 53 63.82 -2.20 12.06
CA GLU A 53 64.76 -3.28 11.75
C GLU A 53 64.20 -4.34 10.79
N ASP A 54 62.87 -4.40 10.63
CA ASP A 54 62.20 -5.33 9.71
C ASP A 54 62.52 -4.97 8.26
N LYS A 55 63.14 -5.93 7.56
CA LYS A 55 63.50 -5.81 6.14
C LYS A 55 62.30 -5.91 5.19
N VAL A 56 61.17 -6.43 5.66
CA VAL A 56 59.92 -6.55 4.90
C VAL A 56 58.87 -5.72 5.61
N LYS A 57 58.17 -4.88 4.84
CA LYS A 57 57.06 -4.06 5.33
C LYS A 57 55.76 -4.52 4.70
N VAL A 58 54.71 -4.68 5.51
CA VAL A 58 53.39 -5.12 5.06
C VAL A 58 52.39 -3.99 5.24
N ILE A 59 51.72 -3.60 4.16
CA ILE A 59 50.66 -2.59 4.18
C ILE A 59 49.38 -3.24 3.68
N PHE A 60 48.33 -3.17 4.49
CA PHE A 60 47.00 -3.69 4.17
C PHE A 60 46.06 -2.53 3.82
N VAL A 61 45.50 -2.60 2.60
CA VAL A 61 44.62 -1.59 2.01
C VAL A 61 43.25 -2.20 1.77
N PRO A 62 42.29 -2.07 2.71
CA PRO A 62 40.97 -2.68 2.58
C PRO A 62 39.98 -1.75 1.85
N SER A 63 40.43 -1.03 0.81
CA SER A 63 39.65 -0.06 0.03
C SER A 63 39.81 -0.31 -1.47
N TYR A 64 38.85 0.12 -2.28
CA TYR A 64 38.99 0.09 -3.73
C TYR A 64 39.88 1.25 -4.20
N LEU A 65 40.81 0.97 -5.10
CA LEU A 65 41.73 1.97 -5.66
C LEU A 65 41.10 2.62 -6.90
N ASN A 66 40.12 3.48 -6.70
CA ASN A 66 39.41 4.22 -7.76
C ASN A 66 39.91 5.68 -7.93
N GLY A 67 40.95 6.07 -7.18
CA GLY A 67 41.53 7.42 -7.20
C GLY A 67 41.07 8.35 -6.08
N ASP A 68 40.18 7.92 -5.18
CA ASP A 68 39.66 8.73 -4.08
C ASP A 68 39.59 8.00 -2.72
N ASP A 69 40.46 7.01 -2.50
CA ASP A 69 40.53 6.25 -1.25
C ASP A 69 40.95 7.10 -0.02
N GLY A 70 41.48 8.29 -0.25
CA GLY A 70 41.86 9.24 0.79
C GLY A 70 43.29 9.05 1.31
N ILE A 71 43.92 7.89 1.11
CA ILE A 71 45.33 7.65 1.47
C ILE A 71 46.24 7.76 0.25
N PHE A 72 46.03 6.93 -0.76
CA PHE A 72 46.86 6.94 -1.96
C PHE A 72 46.36 7.95 -3.00
N ASN A 73 45.03 8.06 -3.16
CA ASN A 73 44.35 8.86 -4.19
C ASN A 73 44.88 8.60 -5.60
N LEU A 74 45.21 7.33 -5.87
CA LEU A 74 45.65 6.85 -7.17
C LEU A 74 44.70 5.76 -7.63
N ALA A 75 44.34 5.78 -8.91
CA ALA A 75 43.55 4.72 -9.50
C ALA A 75 44.35 3.41 -9.54
N TYR A 76 43.63 2.29 -9.57
CA TYR A 76 44.18 0.94 -9.56
C TYR A 76 45.30 0.75 -10.59
N TYR A 77 45.09 1.22 -11.83
CA TYR A 77 46.09 1.10 -12.88
C TYR A 77 47.33 1.99 -12.66
N GLU A 78 47.18 3.14 -11.99
CA GLU A 78 48.31 4.02 -11.65
C GLU A 78 49.22 3.36 -10.61
N ILE A 79 48.62 2.69 -9.60
CA ILE A 79 49.38 1.91 -8.62
C ILE A 79 49.99 0.67 -9.28
N LEU A 80 49.22 -0.04 -10.10
CA LEU A 80 49.62 -1.28 -10.76
C LEU A 80 50.91 -1.12 -11.57
N ILE A 81 51.04 -0.06 -12.37
CA ILE A 81 52.23 0.22 -13.20
C ILE A 81 53.50 0.41 -12.34
N GLY A 82 53.33 0.87 -11.10
CA GLY A 82 54.42 1.07 -10.14
C GLY A 82 54.86 -0.19 -9.39
N LEU A 83 54.17 -1.33 -9.57
CA LEU A 83 54.50 -2.58 -8.88
C LEU A 83 55.58 -3.37 -9.63
N ASP A 84 56.48 -3.98 -8.86
CA ASP A 84 57.54 -4.85 -9.39
C ASP A 84 57.06 -6.30 -9.61
N LEU A 85 56.06 -6.73 -8.85
CA LEU A 85 55.47 -8.05 -8.89
C LEU A 85 54.05 -7.97 -8.35
N THR A 86 53.11 -8.70 -8.97
CA THR A 86 51.74 -8.87 -8.46
C THR A 86 51.47 -10.33 -8.13
N LEU A 87 50.61 -10.56 -7.13
CA LEU A 87 50.29 -11.89 -6.63
C LEU A 87 48.76 -12.03 -6.54
N PHE A 88 48.20 -12.98 -7.28
CA PHE A 88 46.76 -13.30 -7.27
C PHE A 88 46.58 -14.77 -6.90
N PRO A 89 46.73 -15.14 -5.61
CA PRO A 89 46.72 -16.53 -5.16
C PRO A 89 45.30 -17.10 -5.00
N SER A 90 44.37 -16.73 -5.89
CA SER A 90 42.96 -17.08 -5.78
C SER A 90 42.74 -18.59 -5.86
N TYR A 91 41.87 -19.11 -4.99
CA TYR A 91 41.51 -20.54 -4.97
C TYR A 91 40.62 -20.92 -6.15
N TYR A 92 39.76 -20.00 -6.61
CA TYR A 92 38.97 -20.18 -7.82
C TYR A 92 38.57 -18.82 -8.39
N GLU A 93 38.84 -18.62 -9.68
CA GLU A 93 38.33 -17.50 -10.47
C GLU A 93 37.95 -18.03 -11.85
N PRO A 94 36.71 -17.81 -12.35
CA PRO A 94 36.26 -18.38 -13.63
C PRO A 94 37.17 -18.03 -14.83
N TRP A 95 37.73 -16.82 -14.83
CA TRP A 95 38.79 -16.41 -15.75
C TRP A 95 39.94 -15.77 -14.96
N GLY A 96 39.69 -14.67 -14.24
CA GLY A 96 40.76 -13.95 -13.53
C GLY A 96 41.40 -12.91 -14.44
N TYR A 97 40.72 -11.78 -14.58
CA TYR A 97 41.15 -10.67 -15.44
C TYR A 97 42.32 -9.88 -14.84
N THR A 98 42.41 -9.81 -13.52
CA THR A 98 43.41 -9.01 -12.80
C THR A 98 44.86 -9.44 -13.09
N PRO A 99 45.18 -10.75 -13.14
CA PRO A 99 46.48 -11.19 -13.65
C PRO A 99 46.77 -10.74 -15.09
N LEU A 100 45.79 -10.83 -15.99
CA LEU A 100 45.96 -10.42 -17.38
C LEU A 100 46.18 -8.90 -17.50
N GLU A 101 45.43 -8.11 -16.75
CA GLU A 101 45.60 -6.65 -16.69
C GLU A 101 47.02 -6.29 -16.24
N SER A 102 47.51 -6.91 -15.17
CA SER A 102 48.88 -6.71 -14.66
C SER A 102 49.93 -6.99 -15.74
N LEU A 103 49.80 -8.13 -16.43
CA LEU A 103 50.69 -8.49 -17.55
C LEU A 103 50.61 -7.47 -18.70
N ALA A 104 49.43 -6.93 -19.00
CA ALA A 104 49.25 -5.91 -20.04
C ALA A 104 50.01 -4.60 -19.74
N PHE A 105 50.17 -4.27 -18.47
CA PHE A 105 51.01 -3.16 -18.01
C PHE A 105 52.49 -3.54 -17.83
N ARG A 106 52.90 -4.71 -18.33
CA ARG A 106 54.27 -5.26 -18.27
C ARG A 106 54.75 -5.57 -16.86
N VAL A 107 53.81 -5.87 -15.96
CA VAL A 107 54.11 -6.21 -14.56
C VAL A 107 54.10 -7.73 -14.40
N PRO A 108 55.23 -8.33 -14.00
CA PRO A 108 55.29 -9.77 -13.75
C PRO A 108 54.25 -10.19 -12.70
N THR A 109 53.64 -11.36 -12.90
CA THR A 109 52.47 -11.79 -12.12
C THR A 109 52.60 -13.23 -11.66
N VAL A 110 52.18 -13.50 -10.41
CA VAL A 110 52.01 -14.86 -9.89
C VAL A 110 50.52 -15.16 -9.74
N THR A 111 50.07 -16.29 -10.26
CA THR A 111 48.69 -16.79 -10.13
C THR A 111 48.70 -18.30 -9.83
N THR A 112 47.53 -18.93 -9.71
CA THR A 112 47.38 -20.36 -9.39
C THR A 112 46.78 -21.16 -10.55
N SER A 113 47.00 -22.47 -10.53
CA SER A 113 46.44 -23.42 -11.50
C SER A 113 44.94 -23.66 -11.35
N LEU A 114 44.24 -23.00 -10.43
CA LEU A 114 42.77 -23.07 -10.29
C LEU A 114 42.06 -21.83 -10.83
N THR A 115 42.81 -20.79 -11.23
CA THR A 115 42.25 -19.65 -11.96
C THR A 115 42.11 -19.99 -13.44
N GLY A 116 41.03 -19.56 -14.09
CA GLY A 116 40.80 -19.83 -15.52
C GLY A 116 41.94 -19.33 -16.42
N PHE A 117 42.53 -18.19 -16.09
CA PHE A 117 43.64 -17.57 -16.78
C PHE A 117 44.95 -18.32 -16.52
N GLY A 118 45.23 -18.72 -15.28
CA GLY A 118 46.39 -19.56 -14.96
C GLY A 118 46.35 -20.91 -15.66
N LEU A 119 45.17 -21.54 -15.72
CA LEU A 119 44.93 -22.76 -16.51
C LEU A 119 45.16 -22.53 -18.00
N TRP A 120 44.65 -21.44 -18.54
CA TRP A 120 44.82 -21.08 -19.94
C TRP A 120 46.30 -20.88 -20.29
N VAL A 121 47.04 -20.13 -19.47
CA VAL A 121 48.49 -19.92 -19.63
C VAL A 121 49.24 -21.25 -19.61
N ASN A 122 48.97 -22.15 -18.65
CA ASN A 122 49.60 -23.47 -18.59
C ASN A 122 49.29 -24.35 -19.82
N ASN A 123 48.09 -24.21 -20.40
CA ASN A 123 47.67 -24.98 -21.57
C ASN A 123 48.34 -24.46 -22.85
N GLU A 124 48.44 -23.14 -23.02
CA GLU A 124 49.08 -22.51 -24.18
C GLU A 124 50.61 -22.64 -24.10
N TYR A 125 51.18 -22.52 -22.90
CA TYR A 125 52.61 -22.58 -22.65
C TYR A 125 53.00 -23.82 -21.84
N LYS A 126 53.52 -24.84 -22.54
CA LYS A 126 53.92 -26.13 -21.95
C LYS A 126 55.26 -26.10 -21.17
N LYS A 127 55.81 -24.90 -20.91
CA LYS A 127 57.07 -24.63 -20.21
C LYS A 127 56.96 -23.32 -19.45
N GLU A 128 57.81 -23.11 -18.45
CA GLU A 128 57.92 -21.84 -17.73
C GLU A 128 58.18 -20.68 -18.71
N VAL A 129 57.39 -19.61 -18.57
CA VAL A 129 57.45 -18.41 -19.41
C VAL A 129 57.90 -17.24 -18.53
N PRO A 130 58.89 -16.44 -18.97
CA PRO A 130 59.24 -15.19 -18.29
C PRO A 130 58.02 -14.29 -18.14
N GLY A 131 57.85 -13.67 -16.97
CA GLY A 131 56.76 -12.72 -16.70
C GLY A 131 55.49 -13.27 -16.04
N ILE A 132 55.22 -14.59 -16.06
CA ILE A 132 54.13 -15.19 -15.28
C ILE A 132 54.58 -16.47 -14.57
N THR A 133 54.23 -16.60 -13.29
CA THR A 133 54.41 -17.84 -12.53
C THR A 133 53.05 -18.40 -12.15
N VAL A 134 52.71 -19.60 -12.64
CA VAL A 134 51.47 -20.30 -12.27
C VAL A 134 51.80 -21.40 -11.29
N ILE A 135 51.35 -21.26 -10.04
CA ILE A 135 51.63 -22.20 -8.97
C ILE A 135 50.55 -23.28 -8.93
N PRO A 136 50.90 -24.58 -8.93
CA PRO A 136 49.95 -25.66 -8.74
C PRO A 136 49.22 -25.51 -7.40
N ARG A 137 47.90 -25.47 -7.44
CA ARG A 137 47.01 -25.39 -6.27
C ARG A 137 45.90 -26.42 -6.39
N ASP A 138 45.59 -27.07 -5.28
CA ASP A 138 44.46 -27.97 -5.10
C ASP A 138 43.86 -27.77 -3.69
N ASP A 139 42.89 -28.62 -3.34
CA ASP A 139 42.15 -28.53 -2.07
C ASP A 139 43.00 -28.87 -0.83
N PHE A 140 44.21 -29.40 -1.00
CA PHE A 140 45.01 -30.00 0.08
C PHE A 140 46.47 -29.54 0.14
N ASN A 141 46.96 -28.76 -0.84
CA ASN A 141 48.38 -28.41 -0.97
C ASN A 141 48.75 -26.98 -0.50
N ASP A 142 48.00 -26.40 0.43
CA ASP A 142 48.20 -25.01 0.88
C ASP A 142 49.64 -24.67 1.29
N GLU A 143 50.36 -25.57 1.96
CA GLU A 143 51.76 -25.35 2.34
C GLU A 143 52.70 -25.25 1.12
N GLU A 144 52.45 -26.06 0.09
CA GLU A 144 53.22 -26.04 -1.15
C GLU A 144 52.98 -24.74 -1.93
N VAL A 145 51.74 -24.27 -1.95
CA VAL A 145 51.38 -22.99 -2.59
C VAL A 145 52.07 -21.82 -1.90
N VAL A 146 52.04 -21.78 -0.57
CA VAL A 146 52.75 -20.74 0.22
C VAL A 146 54.25 -20.79 -0.04
N LYS A 147 54.86 -21.99 -0.11
CA LYS A 147 56.27 -22.15 -0.47
C LYS A 147 56.55 -21.69 -1.90
N GLY A 148 55.66 -21.96 -2.85
CA GLY A 148 55.77 -21.49 -4.22
C GLY A 148 55.74 -19.97 -4.33
N ILE A 149 54.78 -19.33 -3.64
CA ILE A 149 54.63 -17.87 -3.65
C ILE A 149 55.86 -17.21 -3.01
N SER A 150 56.30 -17.70 -1.85
CA SER A 150 57.49 -17.17 -1.19
C SER A 150 58.75 -17.30 -2.05
N GLN A 151 58.91 -18.41 -2.77
CA GLN A 151 60.02 -18.59 -3.70
C GLN A 151 59.94 -17.65 -4.90
N ALA A 152 58.75 -17.40 -5.45
CA ALA A 152 58.54 -16.45 -6.53
C ALA A 152 58.88 -15.01 -6.11
N ILE A 153 58.45 -14.59 -4.92
CA ILE A 153 58.85 -13.29 -4.33
C ILE A 153 60.38 -13.22 -4.17
N ALA A 154 60.99 -14.24 -3.56
CA ALA A 154 62.44 -14.28 -3.34
C ALA A 154 63.25 -14.26 -4.66
N ASN A 155 62.74 -14.90 -5.71
CA ASN A 155 63.36 -14.87 -7.03
C ASN A 155 63.22 -13.48 -7.67
N SER A 156 62.05 -12.85 -7.60
CA SER A 156 61.84 -11.48 -8.10
C SER A 156 62.78 -10.47 -7.41
N CYS A 157 63.00 -10.62 -6.10
CA CYS A 157 63.94 -9.77 -5.35
C CYS A 157 65.42 -9.94 -5.77
N LYS A 158 65.81 -11.09 -6.35
CA LYS A 158 67.20 -11.33 -6.80
C LYS A 158 67.53 -10.68 -8.15
N HIS A 159 66.52 -10.39 -8.97
CA HIS A 159 66.69 -9.73 -10.26
C HIS A 159 66.61 -8.21 -10.07
N GLY A 160 67.75 -7.51 -10.10
CA GLY A 160 67.85 -6.06 -9.90
C GLY A 160 68.14 -5.30 -11.18
N GLY A 161 67.44 -4.18 -11.42
CA GLY A 161 67.74 -3.28 -12.55
C GLY A 161 67.48 -3.90 -13.93
N LYS A 162 68.48 -3.86 -14.82
CA LYS A 162 68.39 -4.28 -16.23
C LYS A 162 68.03 -5.76 -16.44
N ASP A 163 68.17 -6.60 -15.42
CA ASP A 163 67.84 -8.04 -15.48
C ASP A 163 66.34 -8.32 -15.40
N ARG A 164 65.48 -7.30 -15.20
CA ARG A 164 64.00 -7.45 -15.18
C ARG A 164 63.33 -7.29 -16.55
N GLU A 165 64.02 -6.76 -17.55
CA GLU A 165 63.44 -6.53 -18.88
C GLU A 165 62.89 -7.80 -19.54
N PRO A 166 63.54 -8.97 -19.44
CA PRO A 166 63.00 -10.21 -20.00
C PRO A 166 61.65 -10.62 -19.38
N ASP A 167 61.45 -10.41 -18.08
CA ASP A 167 60.20 -10.72 -17.39
C ASP A 167 59.09 -9.71 -17.76
N ARG A 168 59.43 -8.44 -17.93
CA ARG A 168 58.49 -7.39 -18.34
C ARG A 168 58.03 -7.56 -19.79
N GLU A 169 58.94 -7.87 -20.70
CA GLU A 169 58.60 -8.16 -22.10
C GLU A 169 57.83 -9.48 -22.21
N GLY A 170 58.22 -10.52 -21.45
CA GLY A 170 57.47 -11.77 -21.38
C GLY A 170 56.03 -11.57 -20.90
N ALA A 171 55.83 -10.74 -19.87
CA ALA A 171 54.51 -10.37 -19.39
C ALA A 171 53.66 -9.69 -20.48
N TYR A 172 54.24 -8.73 -21.20
CA TYR A 172 53.58 -8.03 -22.30
C TYR A 172 53.21 -8.96 -23.46
N ASP A 173 54.10 -9.87 -23.83
CA ASP A 173 53.87 -10.83 -24.92
C ASP A 173 52.71 -11.78 -24.58
N ILE A 174 52.62 -12.26 -23.34
CA ILE A 174 51.51 -13.11 -22.89
C ILE A 174 50.19 -12.36 -22.97
N SER A 175 50.14 -11.08 -22.56
CA SER A 175 48.88 -10.31 -22.59
C SER A 175 48.34 -10.15 -24.01
N ARG A 176 49.22 -10.01 -25.01
CA ARG A 176 48.84 -9.82 -26.41
C ARG A 176 48.18 -11.05 -27.02
N ILE A 177 48.45 -12.24 -26.50
CA ILE A 177 47.79 -13.47 -26.98
C ILE A 177 46.33 -13.51 -26.55
N ALA A 178 45.99 -12.86 -25.44
CA ALA A 178 44.61 -12.72 -24.98
C ALA A 178 43.82 -11.60 -25.71
N LEU A 179 44.41 -10.95 -26.73
CA LEU A 179 43.69 -9.99 -27.57
C LEU A 179 42.59 -10.67 -28.38
N TRP A 180 41.51 -9.93 -28.63
CA TRP A 180 40.34 -10.46 -29.32
C TRP A 180 40.65 -10.97 -30.73
N ASP A 181 41.57 -10.33 -31.45
CA ASP A 181 42.03 -10.80 -32.77
C ASP A 181 42.59 -12.23 -32.73
N ASN A 182 43.17 -12.63 -31.60
CA ASN A 182 43.73 -13.96 -31.39
C ASN A 182 42.70 -14.94 -30.79
N LEU A 183 41.80 -14.46 -29.94
CA LEU A 183 40.80 -15.28 -29.26
C LEU A 183 39.51 -15.50 -30.06
N ILE A 184 39.21 -14.64 -31.04
CA ILE A 184 38.01 -14.73 -31.87
C ILE A 184 37.96 -16.06 -32.62
N LYS A 185 39.09 -16.67 -32.98
CA LYS A 185 39.14 -18.02 -33.57
C LYS A 185 38.52 -19.08 -32.66
N HIS A 186 38.64 -18.93 -31.34
CA HIS A 186 38.00 -19.82 -30.37
C HIS A 186 36.52 -19.50 -30.22
N TYR A 187 36.12 -18.23 -30.34
CA TYR A 187 34.70 -17.85 -30.46
C TYR A 187 34.09 -18.47 -31.71
N TRP A 188 34.70 -18.33 -32.89
CA TRP A 188 34.27 -18.98 -34.11
C TRP A 188 34.24 -20.49 -33.98
N SER A 189 35.24 -21.11 -33.34
CA SER A 189 35.26 -22.56 -33.10
C SER A 189 34.19 -23.01 -32.10
N ALA A 190 33.93 -22.24 -31.05
CA ALA A 190 32.87 -22.50 -30.08
C ALA A 190 31.49 -22.31 -30.72
N TYR A 191 31.35 -21.30 -31.57
CA TYR A 191 30.17 -21.05 -32.40
C TYR A 191 29.97 -22.20 -33.40
N ASP A 192 31.02 -22.66 -34.08
CA ASP A 192 31.01 -23.84 -34.95
C ASP A 192 30.68 -25.12 -34.18
N LYS A 193 31.15 -25.26 -32.94
CA LYS A 193 30.82 -26.39 -32.05
C LYS A 193 29.40 -26.31 -31.52
N ALA A 194 28.91 -25.11 -31.22
CA ALA A 194 27.52 -24.87 -30.84
C ALA A 194 26.60 -25.14 -32.03
N LEU A 195 26.99 -24.72 -33.23
CA LEU A 195 26.38 -25.10 -34.50
C LEU A 195 26.41 -26.61 -34.70
N LYS A 196 27.56 -27.27 -34.55
CA LYS A 196 27.69 -28.74 -34.67
C LYS A 196 26.95 -29.51 -33.58
N SER A 197 26.76 -28.94 -32.39
CA SER A 197 26.03 -29.54 -31.28
C SER A 197 24.52 -29.24 -31.37
N ALA A 198 24.14 -28.20 -32.11
CA ALA A 198 22.80 -27.97 -32.57
C ALA A 198 22.50 -28.84 -33.82
N GLU A 199 23.51 -29.12 -34.66
CA GLU A 199 23.43 -30.07 -35.77
C GLU A 199 23.25 -31.49 -35.21
N GLY A 200 22.19 -32.17 -35.67
CA GLY A 200 21.77 -33.47 -35.16
C GLY A 200 20.74 -33.39 -34.02
N LYS A 201 20.47 -32.20 -33.47
CA LYS A 201 19.17 -31.93 -32.83
C LYS A 201 18.21 -31.43 -33.90
N GLU A 202 17.68 -32.37 -34.68
CA GLU A 202 16.35 -32.24 -35.25
C GLU A 202 15.42 -31.96 -34.06
N LEU A 203 15.08 -30.70 -33.77
CA LEU A 203 13.93 -30.52 -32.90
C LEU A 203 12.73 -30.63 -33.81
N VAL A 204 12.30 -31.87 -34.07
CA VAL A 204 10.99 -32.21 -34.62
C VAL A 204 10.50 -31.08 -35.51
N TYR A 205 11.12 -30.91 -36.68
CA TYR A 205 10.51 -30.38 -37.89
C TYR A 205 11.47 -30.64 -39.05
N TYR A 206 10.97 -31.42 -40.01
CA TYR A 206 11.74 -32.11 -41.05
C TYR A 206 11.87 -31.34 -42.37
N ASP A 207 13.02 -31.61 -43.00
CA ASP A 207 13.65 -31.00 -44.18
C ASP A 207 12.82 -30.85 -45.46
N LYS A 208 13.13 -29.78 -46.21
CA LYS A 208 12.94 -29.74 -47.67
C LYS A 208 14.12 -29.13 -48.41
N GLU A 209 14.47 -29.83 -49.49
CA GLU A 209 15.64 -29.68 -50.35
C GLU A 209 15.83 -28.30 -50.98
N ARG A 210 17.12 -27.99 -51.17
CA ARG A 210 17.67 -26.77 -51.77
C ARG A 210 17.93 -27.02 -53.26
N ILE A 211 17.31 -26.25 -54.15
CA ILE A 211 17.76 -26.11 -55.55
C ILE A 211 17.75 -24.63 -55.99
N GLU A 212 18.97 -24.18 -56.28
CA GLU A 212 19.44 -23.19 -57.28
C GLU A 212 19.16 -21.68 -57.22
N LYS A 213 20.30 -20.97 -57.17
CA LYS A 213 20.75 -19.82 -58.00
C LYS A 213 19.96 -18.51 -57.97
N LEU A 214 20.63 -17.41 -57.60
CA LEU A 214 21.29 -16.46 -58.52
C LEU A 214 22.01 -15.34 -57.71
N PRO A 215 23.04 -14.69 -58.28
CA PRO A 215 23.85 -13.69 -57.59
C PRO A 215 23.27 -12.28 -57.81
N GLU A 216 22.74 -11.61 -56.79
CA GLU A 216 22.38 -10.19 -56.91
C GLU A 216 22.72 -9.43 -55.63
N THR A 217 23.71 -8.55 -55.76
CA THR A 217 24.05 -7.37 -54.93
C THR A 217 23.59 -7.37 -53.47
N GLU A 218 24.55 -7.45 -52.54
CA GLU A 218 24.37 -6.95 -51.17
C GLU A 218 23.95 -5.47 -51.23
N GLN A 219 22.64 -5.21 -51.25
CA GLN A 219 22.14 -4.14 -50.42
C GLN A 219 22.45 -4.55 -49.00
N ALA A 220 23.42 -3.88 -48.38
CA ALA A 220 23.53 -3.89 -46.94
C ALA A 220 22.13 -3.58 -46.40
N LEU A 221 21.48 -4.57 -45.78
CA LEU A 221 20.42 -4.29 -44.83
C LEU A 221 21.10 -3.62 -43.64
N VAL A 222 21.39 -2.33 -43.82
CA VAL A 222 21.37 -1.38 -42.71
C VAL A 222 20.06 -1.67 -41.99
N ASP A 223 20.12 -1.86 -40.69
CA ASP A 223 18.94 -2.00 -39.87
C ASP A 223 18.18 -0.65 -39.93
N VAL A 224 17.39 -0.45 -40.99
CA VAL A 224 16.58 0.75 -41.18
C VAL A 224 15.33 0.57 -40.34
N HIS A 225 15.52 0.56 -39.03
CA HIS A 225 14.45 0.90 -38.13
C HIS A 225 14.30 2.43 -38.16
N PRO A 226 13.11 2.97 -38.38
CA PRO A 226 12.90 4.40 -38.18
C PRO A 226 13.37 4.79 -36.78
N PHE A 227 14.32 5.72 -36.71
CA PHE A 227 14.61 6.46 -35.48
C PHE A 227 13.40 7.35 -35.20
N TRP A 228 12.40 6.80 -34.50
CA TRP A 228 11.22 7.54 -34.09
C TRP A 228 11.65 8.62 -33.09
N ARG A 229 11.81 9.86 -33.56
CA ARG A 229 11.78 11.01 -32.68
C ARG A 229 10.34 11.20 -32.24
N ARG A 230 10.05 10.90 -30.96
CA ARG A 230 8.79 11.31 -30.34
C ARG A 230 8.78 12.84 -30.30
N VAL A 231 8.07 13.45 -31.24
CA VAL A 231 7.78 14.89 -31.23
C VAL A 231 6.48 15.07 -30.47
N LEU A 232 6.54 15.70 -29.31
CA LEU A 232 5.35 16.14 -28.60
C LEU A 232 4.80 17.36 -29.35
N VAL A 233 3.79 17.15 -30.19
CA VAL A 233 3.06 18.25 -30.83
C VAL A 233 1.96 18.68 -29.87
N GLN A 234 2.21 19.76 -29.13
CA GLN A 234 1.17 20.33 -28.27
C GLN A 234 0.08 20.94 -29.16
N GLN A 235 -1.17 20.61 -28.86
CA GLN A 235 -2.31 21.19 -29.55
C GLN A 235 -2.36 22.70 -29.24
N ASN A 236 -2.39 23.54 -30.27
CA ASN A 236 -2.50 24.99 -30.09
C ASN A 236 -3.97 25.34 -29.82
N ILE A 237 -4.40 25.22 -28.56
CA ILE A 237 -5.76 25.61 -28.14
C ILE A 237 -5.89 27.14 -28.27
N PRO A 238 -6.88 27.66 -29.02
CA PRO A 238 -7.10 29.11 -29.13
C PRO A 238 -7.24 29.77 -27.76
N GLU A 239 -6.77 31.01 -27.60
CA GLU A 239 -6.70 31.68 -26.29
C GLU A 239 -8.07 31.78 -25.60
N LYS A 240 -9.17 31.89 -26.37
CA LYS A 240 -10.54 31.88 -25.84
C LYS A 240 -10.97 30.54 -25.24
N LEU A 241 -10.33 29.44 -25.64
CA LEU A 241 -10.65 28.07 -25.23
C LEU A 241 -9.64 27.49 -24.23
N LYS A 242 -8.60 28.24 -23.87
CA LYS A 242 -7.54 27.81 -22.95
C LYS A 242 -8.03 27.35 -21.58
N ALA A 243 -9.19 27.84 -21.15
CA ALA A 243 -9.86 27.37 -19.94
C ALA A 243 -10.20 25.87 -19.97
N LEU A 244 -10.43 25.28 -21.16
CA LEU A 244 -10.69 23.84 -21.30
C LEU A 244 -9.48 22.99 -20.88
N ASP A 245 -8.26 23.46 -21.12
CA ASP A 245 -7.02 22.78 -20.75
C ASP A 245 -6.82 22.76 -19.23
N GLU A 246 -7.06 23.89 -18.56
CA GLU A 246 -6.98 23.97 -17.09
C GLU A 246 -8.06 23.11 -16.44
N LEU A 247 -9.29 23.12 -17.00
CA LEU A 247 -10.39 22.29 -16.51
C LEU A 247 -10.11 20.80 -16.73
N SER A 248 -9.58 20.38 -17.89
CA SER A 248 -9.37 18.95 -18.19
C SER A 248 -8.35 18.29 -17.24
N HIS A 249 -7.34 19.05 -16.79
CA HIS A 249 -6.28 18.58 -15.89
C HIS A 249 -6.64 18.64 -14.39
N ASN A 250 -7.82 19.16 -14.03
CA ASN A 250 -8.30 19.16 -12.65
C ASN A 250 -9.57 18.31 -12.53
N LEU A 251 -9.50 17.21 -11.78
CA LEU A 251 -10.59 16.24 -11.68
C LEU A 251 -11.89 16.76 -11.05
N TRP A 252 -11.94 18.02 -10.58
CA TRP A 252 -13.19 18.69 -10.16
C TRP A 252 -14.34 18.56 -11.16
N TRP A 253 -14.03 18.54 -12.47
CA TRP A 253 -15.04 18.31 -13.49
C TRP A 253 -15.78 16.97 -13.30
N SER A 254 -15.14 15.94 -12.73
CA SER A 254 -15.67 14.57 -12.69
C SER A 254 -16.83 14.36 -11.71
N TRP A 255 -17.10 15.34 -10.83
CA TRP A 255 -18.27 15.35 -9.95
C TRP A 255 -19.19 16.58 -10.14
N THR A 256 -18.85 17.47 -11.07
CA THR A 256 -19.61 18.69 -11.38
C THR A 256 -20.38 18.51 -12.68
N GLN A 257 -21.73 18.49 -12.61
CA GLN A 257 -22.56 18.15 -13.78
C GLN A 257 -22.39 19.15 -14.93
N ASP A 258 -22.38 20.46 -14.66
CA ASP A 258 -22.21 21.48 -15.69
C ASP A 258 -20.88 21.34 -16.45
N ALA A 259 -19.82 20.87 -15.78
CA ALA A 259 -18.52 20.61 -16.39
C ALA A 259 -18.51 19.32 -17.24
N ILE A 260 -19.16 18.25 -16.76
CA ILE A 260 -19.37 17.02 -17.55
C ILE A 260 -20.15 17.36 -18.82
N ASP A 261 -21.24 18.11 -18.69
CA ASP A 261 -22.10 18.50 -19.81
C ASP A 261 -21.36 19.43 -20.79
N LEU A 262 -20.41 20.24 -20.31
CA LEU A 262 -19.56 21.09 -21.16
C LEU A 262 -18.68 20.22 -22.06
N PHE A 263 -17.94 19.25 -21.50
CA PHE A 263 -17.10 18.36 -22.29
C PHE A 263 -17.92 17.45 -23.20
N ALA A 264 -19.02 16.88 -22.70
CA ALA A 264 -19.92 16.03 -23.50
C ALA A 264 -20.56 16.79 -24.67
N SER A 265 -20.73 18.12 -24.58
CA SER A 265 -21.28 18.93 -25.67
C SER A 265 -20.31 19.23 -26.80
N ILE A 266 -19.02 18.96 -26.64
CA ILE A 266 -18.00 19.16 -27.69
C ILE A 266 -18.19 18.13 -28.81
N ASP A 267 -18.16 16.85 -28.45
CA ASP A 267 -18.39 15.72 -29.34
C ASP A 267 -18.94 14.55 -28.49
N PRO A 268 -20.27 14.29 -28.51
CA PRO A 268 -20.90 13.28 -27.68
C PRO A 268 -20.46 11.84 -27.99
N GLU A 269 -20.17 11.54 -29.25
CA GLU A 269 -19.74 10.20 -29.68
C GLU A 269 -18.31 9.96 -29.19
N MET A 270 -17.39 10.88 -29.48
CA MET A 270 -15.99 10.80 -29.04
C MET A 270 -15.89 10.80 -27.51
N TRP A 271 -16.70 11.60 -26.81
CA TRP A 271 -16.74 11.62 -25.34
C TRP A 271 -17.01 10.22 -24.74
N THR A 272 -17.88 9.45 -25.39
CA THR A 272 -18.19 8.08 -24.99
C THR A 272 -17.03 7.13 -25.33
N GLU A 273 -16.41 7.27 -26.50
CA GLU A 273 -15.28 6.44 -26.95
C GLU A 273 -14.04 6.60 -26.06
N VAL A 274 -13.72 7.83 -25.64
CA VAL A 274 -12.58 8.14 -24.76
C VAL A 274 -12.89 7.90 -23.26
N ASN A 275 -14.00 7.22 -22.95
CA ASN A 275 -14.43 6.90 -21.59
C ASN A 275 -14.54 8.12 -20.67
N GLU A 276 -15.10 9.23 -21.18
CA GLU A 276 -15.28 10.48 -20.43
C GLU A 276 -13.94 11.09 -19.95
N ASN A 277 -12.85 10.90 -20.70
CA ASN A 277 -11.55 11.53 -20.41
C ASN A 277 -11.41 12.86 -21.19
N PRO A 278 -11.51 14.03 -20.55
CA PRO A 278 -11.43 15.31 -21.26
C PRO A 278 -10.02 15.61 -21.79
N VAL A 279 -8.95 15.07 -21.20
CA VAL A 279 -7.59 15.25 -21.72
C VAL A 279 -7.48 14.54 -23.07
N GLU A 280 -7.88 13.27 -23.12
CA GLU A 280 -7.85 12.48 -24.36
C GLU A 280 -8.86 12.98 -25.40
N LEU A 281 -10.03 13.48 -24.97
CA LEU A 281 -10.98 14.16 -25.87
C LEU A 281 -10.26 15.32 -26.58
N LEU A 282 -9.70 16.26 -25.82
CA LEU A 282 -9.06 17.45 -26.38
C LEU A 282 -7.91 17.07 -27.32
N GLU A 283 -7.06 16.13 -26.93
CA GLU A 283 -5.94 15.67 -27.78
C GLU A 283 -6.38 15.05 -29.11
N GLN A 284 -7.54 14.38 -29.16
CA GLN A 284 -8.06 13.76 -30.38
C GLN A 284 -8.90 14.71 -31.25
N LEU A 285 -9.27 15.89 -30.73
CA LEU A 285 -10.08 16.85 -31.49
C LEU A 285 -9.32 17.41 -32.71
N PRO A 286 -9.96 17.43 -33.90
CA PRO A 286 -9.45 18.17 -35.04
C PRO A 286 -9.34 19.67 -34.73
N TYR A 287 -8.29 20.32 -35.26
CA TYR A 287 -8.09 21.76 -35.06
C TYR A 287 -9.23 22.62 -35.63
N ASP A 288 -9.89 22.17 -36.70
CA ASP A 288 -11.03 22.87 -37.29
C ASP A 288 -12.24 22.89 -36.34
N THR A 289 -12.49 21.80 -35.60
CA THR A 289 -13.53 21.75 -34.55
C THR A 289 -13.25 22.75 -33.44
N LEU A 290 -11.98 22.92 -33.02
CA LEU A 290 -11.60 23.96 -32.05
C LEU A 290 -11.89 25.38 -32.56
N LYS A 291 -11.71 25.65 -33.87
CA LYS A 291 -12.06 26.94 -34.46
C LYS A 291 -13.56 27.18 -34.52
N GLU A 292 -14.33 26.14 -34.82
CA GLU A 292 -15.80 26.23 -34.82
C GLU A 292 -16.31 26.57 -33.42
N LEU A 293 -15.83 25.86 -32.39
CA LEU A 293 -16.15 26.13 -30.98
C LEU A 293 -15.74 27.54 -30.53
N GLU A 294 -14.64 28.08 -31.07
CA GLU A 294 -14.21 29.46 -30.80
C GLU A 294 -15.23 30.50 -31.28
N THR A 295 -16.00 30.17 -32.32
CA THR A 295 -17.03 31.04 -32.91
C THR A 295 -18.44 30.79 -32.37
N ASP A 296 -18.66 29.70 -31.63
CA ASP A 296 -19.94 29.38 -31.01
C ASP A 296 -20.13 30.19 -29.71
N ASN A 297 -20.95 31.24 -29.78
CA ASN A 297 -21.26 32.08 -28.63
C ASN A 297 -21.95 31.32 -27.48
N GLY A 298 -22.76 30.30 -27.79
CA GLY A 298 -23.46 29.51 -26.78
C GLY A 298 -22.49 28.64 -25.98
N PHE A 299 -21.58 27.97 -26.68
CA PHE A 299 -20.51 27.19 -26.06
C PHE A 299 -19.58 28.07 -25.21
N ILE A 300 -19.14 29.22 -25.73
CA ILE A 300 -18.25 30.14 -25.01
C ILE A 300 -18.90 30.66 -23.72
N GLN A 301 -20.19 31.00 -23.73
CA GLN A 301 -20.90 31.41 -22.52
C GLN A 301 -20.97 30.28 -21.48
N LYS A 302 -21.22 29.04 -21.92
CA LYS A 302 -21.20 27.86 -21.05
C LYS A 302 -19.81 27.64 -20.44
N LEU A 303 -18.76 27.73 -21.25
CA LEU A 303 -17.37 27.63 -20.79
C LEU A 303 -17.02 28.71 -19.77
N GLN A 304 -17.39 29.98 -20.03
CA GLN A 304 -17.12 31.08 -19.11
C GLN A 304 -17.85 30.92 -17.77
N LYS A 305 -19.09 30.42 -17.78
CA LYS A 305 -19.85 30.12 -16.56
C LYS A 305 -19.13 29.04 -15.75
N VAL A 306 -18.88 27.87 -16.36
CA VAL A 306 -18.24 26.73 -15.68
C VAL A 306 -16.85 27.08 -15.16
N TYR A 307 -16.06 27.79 -15.97
CA TYR A 307 -14.73 28.25 -15.55
C TYR A 307 -14.82 29.29 -14.43
N GLY A 308 -15.80 30.20 -14.47
CA GLY A 308 -16.06 31.15 -13.38
C GLY A 308 -16.36 30.44 -12.06
N ASP A 309 -17.23 29.42 -12.10
CA ASP A 309 -17.57 28.60 -10.93
C ASP A 309 -16.35 27.82 -10.42
N PHE A 310 -15.54 27.25 -11.32
CA PHE A 310 -14.28 26.60 -10.99
C PHE A 310 -13.28 27.56 -10.32
N LYS A 311 -13.11 28.78 -10.85
CA LYS A 311 -12.21 29.77 -10.24
C LYS A 311 -12.72 30.24 -8.88
N ALA A 312 -14.03 30.43 -8.71
CA ALA A 312 -14.63 30.75 -7.42
C ALA A 312 -14.39 29.63 -6.40
N TYR A 313 -14.59 28.38 -6.81
CA TYR A 313 -14.28 27.20 -6.01
C TYR A 313 -12.81 27.17 -5.60
N MET A 314 -11.88 27.28 -6.56
CA MET A 314 -10.44 27.23 -6.27
C MET A 314 -9.91 28.42 -5.45
N ALA A 315 -10.60 29.57 -5.47
CA ALA A 315 -10.20 30.77 -4.74
C ALA A 315 -10.63 30.79 -3.26
N GLU A 316 -11.50 29.87 -2.85
CA GLU A 316 -11.95 29.75 -1.46
C GLU A 316 -10.78 29.42 -0.54
N LYS A 317 -10.62 30.19 0.55
CA LYS A 317 -9.51 29.99 1.50
C LYS A 317 -9.75 28.73 2.35
N PRO A 318 -8.70 27.94 2.64
CA PRO A 318 -8.81 26.83 3.58
C PRO A 318 -9.34 27.27 4.94
N LYS A 319 -10.08 26.40 5.61
CA LYS A 319 -10.60 26.67 6.95
C LYS A 319 -9.45 26.86 7.94
N GLU A 320 -9.48 27.96 8.70
CA GLU A 320 -8.46 28.24 9.72
C GLU A 320 -8.55 27.26 10.90
N GLY A 321 -7.40 26.97 11.53
CA GLY A 321 -7.33 26.13 12.73
C GLY A 321 -7.32 24.61 12.48
N LEU A 322 -7.42 24.16 11.22
CA LEU A 322 -7.31 22.75 10.87
C LEU A 322 -5.84 22.35 10.57
N PRO A 323 -5.42 21.13 10.95
CA PRO A 323 -4.07 20.63 10.65
C PRO A 323 -3.88 20.30 9.16
N GLY A 324 -2.63 20.42 8.70
CA GLY A 324 -2.19 19.85 7.43
C GLY A 324 -2.07 18.33 7.51
N ILE A 325 -2.70 17.60 6.59
CA ILE A 325 -2.79 16.14 6.60
C ILE A 325 -2.15 15.54 5.35
N SER A 326 -1.27 14.55 5.53
CA SER A 326 -0.84 13.67 4.45
C SER A 326 -1.56 12.32 4.54
N TYR A 327 -2.39 12.03 3.55
CA TYR A 327 -3.16 10.81 3.45
C TYR A 327 -2.49 9.83 2.48
N PHE A 328 -2.02 8.71 2.99
CA PHE A 328 -1.29 7.69 2.22
C PHE A 328 -2.18 6.51 1.91
N SER A 329 -2.26 6.12 0.63
CA SER A 329 -2.96 4.92 0.21
C SER A 329 -2.32 4.27 -1.03
N MET A 330 -2.46 2.95 -1.13
CA MET A 330 -2.10 2.21 -2.35
C MET A 330 -3.06 2.49 -3.51
N GLU A 331 -4.30 2.88 -3.23
CA GLU A 331 -5.30 3.07 -4.27
C GLU A 331 -6.15 4.33 -4.10
N TYR A 332 -6.50 4.95 -5.22
CA TYR A 332 -7.38 6.11 -5.33
C TYR A 332 -8.34 5.94 -6.51
N GLY A 333 -9.63 5.77 -6.20
CA GLY A 333 -10.71 5.59 -7.16
C GLY A 333 -11.43 6.91 -7.43
N ILE A 334 -10.83 7.78 -8.23
CA ILE A 334 -11.36 9.13 -8.49
C ILE A 334 -12.27 9.12 -9.72
N HIS A 335 -11.72 8.68 -10.87
CA HIS A 335 -12.41 8.58 -12.14
C HIS A 335 -11.79 7.45 -12.99
N ASN A 336 -12.53 6.92 -13.97
CA ASN A 336 -12.07 5.84 -14.86
C ASN A 336 -10.84 6.22 -15.71
N SER A 337 -10.57 7.52 -15.89
CA SER A 337 -9.38 8.01 -16.58
C SER A 337 -8.09 7.70 -15.81
N LEU A 338 -8.14 7.45 -14.50
CA LEU A 338 -6.98 7.05 -13.69
C LEU A 338 -7.17 5.62 -13.18
N LYS A 339 -6.41 4.66 -13.73
CA LYS A 339 -6.47 3.25 -13.29
C LYS A 339 -5.67 3.00 -12.01
N THR A 340 -5.95 3.76 -10.95
CA THR A 340 -5.25 3.72 -9.66
C THR A 340 -6.05 3.03 -8.55
N PHE A 341 -7.06 2.22 -8.88
CA PHE A 341 -7.90 1.53 -7.90
C PHE A 341 -8.33 0.12 -8.36
N SER A 342 -8.68 -0.71 -7.38
CA SER A 342 -9.19 -2.07 -7.58
C SER A 342 -10.57 -2.32 -6.96
N GLY A 343 -10.90 -1.61 -5.85
CA GLY A 343 -12.10 -1.91 -5.09
C GLY A 343 -12.56 -0.81 -4.13
N GLY A 344 -13.22 -1.22 -3.05
CA GLY A 344 -13.90 -0.33 -2.11
C GLY A 344 -12.98 0.62 -1.35
N LEU A 345 -11.77 0.18 -1.00
CA LEU A 345 -10.77 0.98 -0.28
C LEU A 345 -10.32 2.19 -1.14
N GLY A 346 -10.03 1.96 -2.42
CA GLY A 346 -9.63 3.00 -3.36
C GLY A 346 -10.77 3.94 -3.67
N LEU A 347 -11.99 3.43 -3.85
CA LEU A 347 -13.17 4.29 -4.03
C LEU A 347 -13.42 5.20 -2.81
N LEU A 348 -13.23 4.66 -1.60
CA LEU A 348 -13.33 5.44 -0.37
C LEU A 348 -12.25 6.53 -0.32
N ALA A 349 -10.98 6.17 -0.61
CA ALA A 349 -9.88 7.13 -0.67
C ALA A 349 -10.13 8.24 -1.70
N GLY A 350 -10.65 7.89 -2.89
CA GLY A 350 -11.01 8.85 -3.93
C GLY A 350 -12.15 9.78 -3.53
N ASP A 351 -13.23 9.24 -2.95
CA ASP A 351 -14.34 10.04 -2.42
C ASP A 351 -13.89 10.92 -1.24
N TYR A 352 -12.95 10.45 -0.42
CA TYR A 352 -12.39 11.21 0.69
C TYR A 352 -11.61 12.43 0.18
N LEU A 353 -10.80 12.28 -0.88
CA LEU A 353 -10.12 13.44 -1.50
C LEU A 353 -11.12 14.44 -2.10
N LYS A 354 -12.20 13.97 -2.71
CA LYS A 354 -13.23 14.86 -3.29
C LYS A 354 -13.96 15.66 -2.21
N GLU A 355 -14.41 15.00 -1.14
CA GLU A 355 -15.04 15.71 -0.03
C GLU A 355 -14.05 16.58 0.73
N ALA A 356 -12.80 16.15 0.92
CA ALA A 356 -11.77 17.00 1.52
C ALA A 356 -11.55 18.27 0.67
N SER A 357 -11.64 18.14 -0.66
CA SER A 357 -11.64 19.27 -1.57
C SER A 357 -12.84 20.17 -1.34
N ASP A 358 -14.06 19.63 -1.34
CA ASP A 358 -15.30 20.42 -1.17
C ASP A 358 -15.39 21.09 0.20
N TYR A 359 -15.00 20.38 1.27
CA TYR A 359 -14.90 20.88 2.65
C TYR A 359 -13.74 21.87 2.86
N ASN A 360 -12.81 21.94 1.89
CA ASN A 360 -11.60 22.75 1.90
C ASN A 360 -10.66 22.43 3.08
N LEU A 361 -10.41 21.13 3.28
CA LEU A 361 -9.48 20.58 4.27
C LEU A 361 -8.04 20.68 3.73
N PRO A 362 -7.06 21.19 4.51
CA PRO A 362 -5.63 21.16 4.15
C PRO A 362 -5.07 19.73 4.07
N LEU A 363 -5.31 19.05 2.95
CA LEU A 363 -4.95 17.64 2.76
C LEU A 363 -4.12 17.45 1.49
N VAL A 364 -3.18 16.52 1.53
CA VAL A 364 -2.42 16.03 0.37
C VAL A 364 -2.52 14.50 0.31
N GLY A 365 -2.78 13.96 -0.87
CA GLY A 365 -2.77 12.52 -1.13
C GLY A 365 -1.39 12.03 -1.58
N VAL A 366 -1.00 10.82 -1.18
CA VAL A 366 0.24 10.17 -1.64
C VAL A 366 -0.04 8.71 -2.01
N GLY A 367 0.30 8.34 -3.25
CA GLY A 367 0.08 6.99 -3.79
C GLY A 367 1.11 6.60 -4.85
N LEU A 368 0.80 5.55 -5.62
CA LEU A 368 1.62 5.06 -6.73
C LEU A 368 0.88 5.24 -8.06
N LEU A 369 1.61 5.54 -9.14
CA LEU A 369 1.05 5.61 -10.49
C LEU A 369 1.27 4.27 -11.20
N TYR A 370 0.20 3.53 -11.46
CA TYR A 370 0.30 2.19 -12.06
C TYR A 370 0.25 2.22 -13.58
N ARG A 371 1.15 1.50 -14.26
CA ARG A 371 1.15 1.41 -15.75
C ARG A 371 -0.08 0.69 -16.30
N TYR A 372 -0.50 -0.41 -15.70
CA TYR A 372 -1.61 -1.25 -16.18
C TYR A 372 -2.86 -1.19 -15.27
N GLY A 373 -2.73 -0.60 -14.08
CA GLY A 373 -3.79 -0.56 -13.08
C GLY A 373 -4.09 -1.92 -12.49
N TYR A 374 -5.38 -2.27 -12.33
CA TYR A 374 -5.80 -3.58 -11.84
C TYR A 374 -5.92 -4.61 -12.98
N PHE A 375 -7.07 -4.67 -13.65
CA PHE A 375 -7.24 -5.36 -14.94
C PHE A 375 -8.62 -5.06 -15.54
N ARG A 376 -8.74 -5.22 -16.86
CA ARG A 376 -10.02 -5.25 -17.58
C ARG A 376 -10.53 -6.68 -17.63
N GLN A 377 -11.79 -6.87 -17.21
CA GLN A 377 -12.42 -8.18 -17.15
C GLN A 377 -13.08 -8.52 -18.50
N VAL A 378 -12.87 -9.73 -18.99
CA VAL A 378 -13.59 -10.30 -20.13
C VAL A 378 -14.15 -11.65 -19.69
N ILE A 379 -15.40 -11.96 -20.05
CA ILE A 379 -16.00 -13.28 -19.78
C ILE A 379 -15.84 -14.16 -21.02
N SER A 380 -15.29 -15.37 -20.83
CA SER A 380 -15.13 -16.34 -21.91
C SER A 380 -16.47 -16.95 -22.33
N ALA A 381 -16.52 -17.61 -23.50
CA ALA A 381 -17.73 -18.31 -23.95
C ALA A 381 -18.24 -19.35 -22.93
N GLY A 382 -17.30 -19.97 -22.18
CA GLY A 382 -17.58 -20.92 -21.09
C GLY A 382 -17.89 -20.27 -19.74
N GLY A 383 -18.03 -18.94 -19.68
CA GLY A 383 -18.36 -18.20 -18.46
C GLY A 383 -17.17 -17.86 -17.55
N GLU A 384 -15.94 -18.14 -17.99
CA GLU A 384 -14.74 -17.93 -17.17
C GLU A 384 -14.26 -16.48 -17.23
N GLN A 385 -13.71 -15.99 -16.12
CA GLN A 385 -13.12 -14.66 -16.07
C GLN A 385 -11.71 -14.66 -16.68
N VAL A 386 -11.48 -13.80 -17.66
CA VAL A 386 -10.15 -13.52 -18.23
C VAL A 386 -9.72 -12.10 -17.84
N ALA A 387 -8.52 -11.96 -17.27
CA ALA A 387 -7.93 -10.68 -16.88
C ALA A 387 -7.02 -10.14 -17.99
N MET A 388 -7.41 -9.02 -18.60
CA MET A 388 -6.64 -8.32 -19.62
C MET A 388 -5.93 -7.11 -18.99
N SER A 389 -4.67 -6.89 -19.37
CA SER A 389 -3.86 -5.75 -18.89
C SER A 389 -3.68 -4.74 -20.00
N ASP A 390 -4.24 -3.54 -19.82
CA ASP A 390 -4.19 -2.47 -20.82
C ASP A 390 -3.32 -1.33 -20.30
N ALA A 391 -2.14 -1.13 -20.91
CA ALA A 391 -1.21 -0.07 -20.54
C ALA A 391 -1.85 1.32 -20.66
N GLN A 392 -1.66 2.16 -19.66
CA GLN A 392 -2.04 3.57 -19.68
C GLN A 392 -0.97 4.38 -20.41
N ASP A 393 -1.38 5.32 -21.24
CA ASP A 393 -0.49 6.35 -21.75
C ASP A 393 -0.53 7.57 -20.83
N PHE A 394 0.51 7.75 -20.01
CA PHE A 394 0.59 8.83 -19.03
C PHE A 394 0.53 10.23 -19.65
N SER A 395 0.80 10.37 -20.95
CA SER A 395 0.64 11.66 -21.65
C SER A 395 -0.82 12.08 -21.80
N ARG A 396 -1.75 11.11 -21.82
CA ARG A 396 -3.20 11.33 -22.00
C ARG A 396 -3.99 11.35 -20.69
N LEU A 397 -3.28 11.33 -19.56
CA LEU A 397 -3.86 11.32 -18.23
C LEU A 397 -3.90 12.74 -17.65
N PRO A 398 -4.81 13.05 -16.73
CA PRO A 398 -4.80 14.31 -15.97
C PRO A 398 -3.70 14.32 -14.89
N VAL A 399 -2.47 13.96 -15.29
CA VAL A 399 -1.26 13.95 -14.47
C VAL A 399 -0.31 15.02 -14.97
N THR A 400 0.33 15.73 -14.05
CA THR A 400 1.32 16.75 -14.37
C THR A 400 2.68 16.36 -13.78
N PRO A 401 3.78 16.46 -14.53
CA PRO A 401 5.09 16.16 -14.01
C PRO A 401 5.49 17.17 -12.92
N VAL A 402 5.97 16.69 -11.78
CA VAL A 402 6.53 17.56 -10.75
C VAL A 402 7.96 17.93 -11.14
N ARG A 403 8.24 19.23 -11.20
CA ARG A 403 9.50 19.77 -11.70
C ARG A 403 10.23 20.56 -10.62
N ASP A 404 11.56 20.63 -10.74
CA ASP A 404 12.39 21.52 -9.92
C ASP A 404 12.40 22.95 -10.50
N GLU A 405 13.10 23.87 -9.82
CA GLU A 405 13.24 25.28 -10.23
C GLU A 405 13.92 25.45 -11.59
N HIS A 406 14.66 24.44 -12.06
CA HIS A 406 15.36 24.41 -13.33
C HIS A 406 14.55 23.72 -14.45
N GLY A 407 13.34 23.23 -14.15
CA GLY A 407 12.49 22.51 -15.10
C GLY A 407 12.85 21.03 -15.29
N ASN A 408 13.76 20.47 -14.50
CA ASN A 408 14.04 19.03 -14.49
C ASN A 408 12.96 18.28 -13.72
N TRP A 409 12.86 16.98 -13.97
CA TRP A 409 11.99 16.11 -13.19
C TRP A 409 12.46 16.05 -11.74
N LYS A 410 11.53 16.15 -10.79
CA LYS A 410 11.78 15.70 -9.42
C LYS A 410 11.60 14.19 -9.34
N ASP A 411 12.63 13.52 -8.85
CA ASP A 411 12.60 12.12 -8.49
C ASP A 411 13.05 11.90 -7.04
N VAL A 412 12.72 10.73 -6.52
CA VAL A 412 13.18 10.26 -5.20
C VAL A 412 13.90 8.94 -5.37
N ASN A 413 14.90 8.71 -4.53
CA ASN A 413 15.70 7.50 -4.58
C ASN A 413 15.46 6.59 -3.37
N ILE A 414 15.48 5.28 -3.61
CA ILE A 414 15.37 4.25 -2.59
C ILE A 414 16.46 3.22 -2.83
N VAL A 415 17.26 2.98 -1.79
CA VAL A 415 18.36 2.02 -1.85
C VAL A 415 17.79 0.62 -1.65
N LEU A 416 18.03 -0.25 -2.63
CA LEU A 416 17.74 -1.69 -2.59
C LEU A 416 19.06 -2.48 -2.60
N PRO A 417 19.03 -3.81 -2.40
CA PRO A 417 20.24 -4.63 -2.47
C PRO A 417 20.95 -4.52 -3.83
N GLY A 418 22.19 -4.05 -3.79
CA GLY A 418 23.07 -3.93 -4.95
C GLY A 418 22.72 -2.82 -5.95
N ARG A 419 21.65 -2.03 -5.71
CA ARG A 419 21.19 -0.98 -6.64
C ARG A 419 20.32 0.07 -5.97
N THR A 420 20.09 1.18 -6.66
CA THR A 420 19.16 2.23 -6.23
C THR A 420 18.02 2.30 -7.23
N ILE A 421 16.78 2.29 -6.74
CA ILE A 421 15.61 2.60 -7.56
C ILE A 421 15.30 4.08 -7.46
N PHE A 422 14.82 4.64 -8.55
CA PHE A 422 14.40 6.02 -8.65
C PHE A 422 12.91 6.07 -8.98
N ALA A 423 12.17 7.03 -8.42
CA ALA A 423 10.76 7.20 -8.70
C ALA A 423 10.46 8.65 -9.09
N ARG A 424 9.90 8.84 -10.28
CA ARG A 424 9.41 10.14 -10.74
C ARG A 424 8.16 10.54 -9.97
N LEU A 425 8.02 11.84 -9.74
CA LEU A 425 6.87 12.41 -9.07
C LEU A 425 5.88 12.99 -10.10
N TRP A 426 4.65 12.52 -10.01
CA TRP A 426 3.50 13.03 -10.77
C TRP A 426 2.50 13.67 -9.81
N ARG A 427 1.83 14.73 -10.26
CA ARG A 427 0.77 15.42 -9.52
C ARG A 427 -0.54 15.35 -10.29
N VAL A 428 -1.58 14.84 -9.64
CA VAL A 428 -2.97 14.94 -10.06
C VAL A 428 -3.66 15.99 -9.21
N GLN A 429 -4.44 16.89 -9.80
CA GLN A 429 -5.27 17.81 -9.04
C GLN A 429 -6.70 17.27 -8.88
N VAL A 430 -7.12 17.10 -7.64
CA VAL A 430 -8.45 16.62 -7.25
C VAL A 430 -9.20 17.78 -6.62
N GLY A 431 -9.72 18.67 -7.47
CA GLY A 431 -10.21 19.96 -7.01
C GLY A 431 -9.07 20.78 -6.40
N ARG A 432 -9.18 21.05 -5.10
CA ARG A 432 -8.21 21.79 -4.28
C ARG A 432 -7.11 20.88 -3.73
N ILE A 433 -7.30 19.56 -3.78
CA ILE A 433 -6.41 18.59 -3.14
C ILE A 433 -5.36 18.07 -4.14
N PRO A 434 -4.06 18.32 -3.91
CA PRO A 434 -3.00 17.70 -4.69
C PRO A 434 -2.82 16.23 -4.28
N LEU A 435 -2.78 15.34 -5.28
CA LEU A 435 -2.43 13.93 -5.14
C LEU A 435 -1.09 13.68 -5.83
N TYR A 436 -0.08 13.28 -5.06
CA TYR A 436 1.24 12.92 -5.58
C TYR A 436 1.35 11.42 -5.79
N LEU A 437 1.77 11.01 -6.99
CA LEU A 437 1.90 9.62 -7.38
C LEU A 437 3.35 9.33 -7.78
N LEU A 438 3.92 8.27 -7.20
CA LEU A 438 5.28 7.82 -7.49
C LEU A 438 5.29 6.78 -8.61
N ASP A 439 6.25 6.90 -9.52
CA ASP A 439 6.38 6.07 -10.73
C ASP A 439 7.82 5.58 -10.94
N THR A 440 8.02 4.26 -11.00
CA THR A 440 9.31 3.63 -11.28
C THR A 440 9.49 3.21 -12.74
N ASP A 441 8.46 3.30 -13.59
CA ASP A 441 8.50 2.83 -14.98
C ASP A 441 9.17 3.83 -15.93
N TYR A 442 10.49 4.00 -15.79
CA TYR A 442 11.30 4.84 -16.69
C TYR A 442 12.77 4.41 -16.78
N GLU A 443 13.52 5.07 -17.67
CA GLU A 443 14.81 4.58 -18.15
C GLU A 443 15.90 4.48 -17.09
N ALA A 444 15.80 5.21 -15.97
CA ALA A 444 16.79 5.17 -14.90
C ALA A 444 16.78 3.86 -14.10
N ASN A 445 15.71 3.08 -14.18
CA ASN A 445 15.56 1.81 -13.46
C ASN A 445 15.81 0.60 -14.38
N GLN A 446 16.28 -0.48 -13.78
CA GLN A 446 16.36 -1.80 -14.42
C GLN A 446 14.97 -2.33 -14.75
N GLU A 447 14.86 -3.19 -15.76
CA GLU A 447 13.57 -3.73 -16.23
C GLU A 447 12.76 -4.39 -15.10
N GLY A 448 13.42 -5.14 -14.21
CA GLY A 448 12.77 -5.76 -13.05
C GLY A 448 12.24 -4.77 -12.00
N ASP A 449 12.83 -3.57 -11.90
CA ASP A 449 12.40 -2.54 -10.93
C ASP A 449 11.30 -1.64 -11.49
N ARG A 450 11.24 -1.45 -12.81
CA ARG A 450 10.09 -0.77 -13.47
C ARG A 450 8.78 -1.48 -13.16
N GLY A 451 8.85 -2.80 -13.01
CA GLY A 451 7.75 -3.68 -12.60
C GLY A 451 7.07 -3.31 -11.28
N ILE A 452 7.72 -2.55 -10.39
CA ILE A 452 7.16 -2.16 -9.08
C ILE A 452 5.86 -1.38 -9.26
N THR A 453 5.80 -0.47 -10.24
CA THR A 453 4.61 0.34 -10.54
C THR A 453 3.83 -0.18 -11.76
N HIS A 454 3.97 -1.44 -12.16
CA HIS A 454 3.17 -1.98 -13.27
C HIS A 454 1.71 -2.22 -12.89
N ASN A 455 1.47 -3.02 -11.85
CA ASN A 455 0.13 -3.52 -11.51
C ASN A 455 -0.22 -3.20 -10.05
N LEU A 456 -1.47 -2.79 -9.84
CA LEU A 456 -2.06 -2.67 -8.51
C LEU A 456 -2.41 -4.07 -7.99
N TYR A 457 -1.88 -4.43 -6.83
CA TYR A 457 -2.00 -5.78 -6.22
C TYR A 457 -1.52 -6.93 -7.15
N GLY A 458 -0.64 -6.63 -8.11
CA GLY A 458 0.04 -7.63 -8.94
C GLY A 458 1.43 -8.01 -8.40
N GLY A 459 2.06 -8.99 -9.05
CA GLY A 459 3.38 -9.49 -8.65
C GLY A 459 3.34 -10.49 -7.50
N ASP A 460 4.49 -10.80 -6.93
CA ASP A 460 4.65 -11.68 -5.76
C ASP A 460 4.78 -10.89 -4.45
N ASN A 461 5.01 -11.59 -3.34
CA ASN A 461 5.18 -10.96 -2.03
C ASN A 461 6.40 -10.01 -1.98
N GLU A 462 7.43 -10.27 -2.78
CA GLU A 462 8.60 -9.40 -2.88
C GLU A 462 8.26 -8.09 -3.58
N ASN A 463 7.56 -8.14 -4.71
CA ASN A 463 7.07 -6.94 -5.39
C ASN A 463 6.13 -6.14 -4.47
N ARG A 464 5.28 -6.82 -3.71
CA ARG A 464 4.41 -6.18 -2.72
C ARG A 464 5.21 -5.40 -1.67
N LEU A 465 6.25 -6.01 -1.09
CA LEU A 465 7.14 -5.32 -0.15
C LEU A 465 7.80 -4.08 -0.80
N LYS A 466 8.28 -4.19 -2.04
CA LYS A 466 8.88 -3.06 -2.78
C LYS A 466 7.89 -1.91 -2.98
N GLN A 467 6.63 -2.22 -3.30
CA GLN A 467 5.58 -1.20 -3.42
C GLN A 467 5.31 -0.50 -2.08
N GLU A 468 5.27 -1.23 -0.97
CA GLU A 468 5.06 -0.64 0.36
C GLU A 468 6.25 0.20 0.83
N ILE A 469 7.48 -0.23 0.53
CA ILE A 469 8.69 0.59 0.74
C ILE A 469 8.60 1.87 -0.10
N LEU A 470 8.22 1.77 -1.38
CA LEU A 470 8.09 2.91 -2.27
C LEU A 470 7.01 3.89 -1.78
N LEU A 471 5.84 3.38 -1.39
CA LEU A 471 4.74 4.21 -0.87
C LEU A 471 5.12 4.88 0.46
N GLY A 472 5.62 4.10 1.42
CA GLY A 472 5.90 4.60 2.77
C GLY A 472 7.16 5.47 2.84
N ILE A 473 8.31 4.91 2.49
CA ILE A 473 9.60 5.63 2.55
C ILE A 473 9.71 6.62 1.39
N GLY A 474 9.45 6.17 0.16
CA GLY A 474 9.51 7.02 -1.02
C GLY A 474 8.52 8.17 -0.95
N GLY A 475 7.30 7.93 -0.46
CA GLY A 475 6.28 8.96 -0.30
C GLY A 475 6.65 10.05 0.70
N ILE A 476 7.25 9.72 1.85
CA ILE A 476 7.77 10.74 2.79
C ILE A 476 8.87 11.56 2.11
N ARG A 477 9.84 10.90 1.47
CA ARG A 477 10.92 11.59 0.74
C ARG A 477 10.39 12.48 -0.39
N ALA A 478 9.31 12.07 -1.04
CA ALA A 478 8.65 12.85 -2.09
C ALA A 478 8.06 14.15 -1.52
N LEU A 479 7.35 14.08 -0.39
CA LEU A 479 6.83 15.27 0.29
C LEU A 479 7.95 16.22 0.70
N ARG A 480 9.06 15.70 1.25
CA ARG A 480 10.22 16.51 1.61
C ARG A 480 10.87 17.16 0.40
N SER A 481 11.05 16.43 -0.70
CA SER A 481 11.73 16.95 -1.89
C SER A 481 10.96 18.10 -2.54
N ILE A 482 9.65 18.17 -2.36
CA ILE A 482 8.79 19.28 -2.82
C ILE A 482 8.55 20.37 -1.77
N GLY A 483 9.20 20.28 -0.61
CA GLY A 483 9.09 21.28 0.45
C GLY A 483 7.78 21.22 1.23
N LEU A 484 7.08 20.08 1.20
CA LEU A 484 5.87 19.86 2.00
C LEU A 484 6.21 19.15 3.31
N ASP A 485 5.86 19.82 4.40
CA ASP A 485 5.82 19.24 5.75
C ASP A 485 4.41 19.39 6.30
N THR A 486 3.87 18.29 6.84
CA THR A 486 2.49 18.21 7.33
C THR A 486 2.45 17.95 8.81
N ASP A 487 1.36 18.38 9.44
CA ASP A 487 1.16 18.18 10.88
C ASP A 487 0.86 16.72 11.20
N LEU A 488 0.04 16.07 10.35
CA LEU A 488 -0.49 14.73 10.58
C LEU A 488 -0.30 13.80 9.37
N TYR A 489 -0.13 12.51 9.67
CA TYR A 489 0.08 11.44 8.70
C TYR A 489 -0.97 10.35 8.92
N HIS A 490 -1.81 10.12 7.91
CA HIS A 490 -2.89 9.14 7.97
C HIS A 490 -2.58 7.98 7.02
N CYS A 491 -2.37 6.80 7.60
CA CYS A 491 -2.19 5.54 6.87
C CYS A 491 -3.56 4.87 6.61
N ASN A 492 -3.93 4.76 5.34
CA ASN A 492 -5.09 4.00 4.90
C ASN A 492 -4.72 2.53 4.69
N GLU A 493 -5.00 1.68 5.67
CA GLU A 493 -4.51 0.29 5.79
C GLU A 493 -2.97 0.21 6.00
N GLY A 494 -2.47 -0.97 6.39
CA GLY A 494 -1.08 -1.21 6.76
C GLY A 494 -0.05 -0.97 5.65
N HIS A 495 -0.48 -0.81 4.40
CA HIS A 495 0.39 -0.67 3.22
C HIS A 495 1.35 0.53 3.30
N ALA A 496 0.97 1.56 4.05
CA ALA A 496 1.77 2.77 4.23
C ALA A 496 2.51 2.81 5.57
N ALA A 497 2.56 1.73 6.35
CA ALA A 497 3.13 1.73 7.70
C ALA A 497 4.61 2.14 7.73
N PHE A 498 5.35 1.93 6.63
CA PHE A 498 6.74 2.38 6.49
C PHE A 498 6.93 3.91 6.46
N THR A 499 5.86 4.70 6.29
CA THR A 499 5.91 6.17 6.49
C THR A 499 6.48 6.51 7.87
N SER A 500 6.06 5.77 8.90
CA SER A 500 6.51 6.00 10.27
C SER A 500 8.01 5.69 10.44
N LEU A 501 8.56 4.72 9.72
CA LEU A 501 9.99 4.39 9.78
C LEU A 501 10.87 5.50 9.18
N GLU A 502 10.50 6.06 8.04
CA GLU A 502 11.28 7.16 7.44
C GLU A 502 11.22 8.40 8.34
N ARG A 503 10.06 8.69 8.95
CA ARG A 503 9.91 9.79 9.91
C ARG A 503 10.74 9.58 11.18
N LEU A 504 10.78 8.36 11.72
CA LEU A 504 11.68 8.02 12.84
C LEU A 504 13.15 8.28 12.46
N ARG A 505 13.54 7.86 11.25
CA ARG A 505 14.88 8.09 10.71
C ARG A 505 15.20 9.58 10.58
N GLU A 506 14.25 10.42 10.13
CA GLU A 506 14.42 11.88 10.10
C GLU A 506 14.68 12.47 11.50
N TYR A 507 13.85 12.13 12.50
CA TYR A 507 14.02 12.65 13.87
C TYR A 507 15.32 12.19 14.54
N ILE A 508 15.77 10.96 14.28
CA ILE A 508 16.99 10.41 14.89
C ILE A 508 18.26 10.96 14.21
N GLN A 509 18.27 11.05 12.89
CA GLN A 509 19.47 11.45 12.15
C GLN A 509 19.62 12.98 12.03
N THR A 510 18.52 13.69 11.80
CA THR A 510 18.54 15.15 11.63
C THR A 510 18.20 15.86 12.94
N GLY A 511 17.24 15.33 13.70
CA GLY A 511 16.81 15.90 14.98
C GLY A 511 17.66 15.50 16.19
N ASN A 512 18.66 14.61 16.00
CA ASN A 512 19.53 14.07 17.05
C ASN A 512 18.78 13.47 18.26
N MET A 513 17.60 12.89 18.02
CA MET A 513 16.78 12.26 19.05
C MET A 513 17.18 10.79 19.26
N THR A 514 16.88 10.25 20.44
CA THR A 514 16.94 8.79 20.66
C THR A 514 15.73 8.11 20.05
N PHE A 515 15.81 6.79 19.81
CA PHE A 515 14.69 6.04 19.26
C PHE A 515 13.40 6.15 20.09
N PRO A 516 13.41 5.99 21.43
CA PRO A 516 12.22 6.17 22.25
C PRO A 516 11.61 7.57 22.16
N GLU A 517 12.44 8.62 22.14
CA GLU A 517 11.97 10.01 21.99
C GLU A 517 11.28 10.23 20.65
N ALA A 518 11.89 9.73 19.57
CA ALA A 518 11.34 9.87 18.22
C ALA A 518 10.00 9.12 18.06
N VAL A 519 9.83 7.98 18.74
CA VAL A 519 8.58 7.22 18.76
C VAL A 519 7.43 8.03 19.34
N GLU A 520 7.65 8.81 20.40
CA GLU A 520 6.57 9.65 20.98
C GLU A 520 6.07 10.70 19.97
N LEU A 521 6.99 11.35 19.24
CA LEU A 521 6.64 12.35 18.22
C LEU A 521 5.93 11.73 17.02
N VAL A 522 6.44 10.60 16.52
CA VAL A 522 5.85 9.90 15.37
C VAL A 522 4.45 9.40 15.71
N ARG A 523 4.27 8.73 16.86
CA ARG A 523 2.96 8.27 17.33
C ARG A 523 1.98 9.44 17.39
N ALA A 524 2.34 10.52 18.09
CA ALA A 524 1.45 11.66 18.32
C ALA A 524 0.92 12.36 17.06
N SER A 525 1.51 12.09 15.90
CA SER A 525 1.13 12.68 14.61
C SER A 525 0.76 11.63 13.56
N SER A 526 0.53 10.38 13.97
CA SER A 526 0.17 9.25 13.10
C SER A 526 -1.22 8.71 13.46
N LEU A 527 -2.07 8.57 12.44
CA LEU A 527 -3.37 7.89 12.49
C LEU A 527 -3.34 6.66 11.59
N PHE A 528 -3.85 5.53 12.08
CA PHE A 528 -4.00 4.30 11.31
C PHE A 528 -5.46 3.86 11.22
N THR A 529 -5.98 3.74 10.00
CA THR A 529 -7.30 3.15 9.73
C THR A 529 -7.13 1.73 9.21
N THR A 530 -7.80 0.76 9.87
CA THR A 530 -7.87 -0.64 9.41
C THR A 530 -9.20 -0.91 8.71
N HIS A 531 -9.15 -1.55 7.54
CA HIS A 531 -10.34 -1.89 6.73
C HIS A 531 -10.64 -3.40 6.70
N THR A 532 -9.80 -4.18 7.37
CA THR A 532 -9.75 -5.62 7.24
C THR A 532 -10.28 -6.27 8.52
N PRO A 533 -11.38 -7.06 8.45
CA PRO A 533 -11.99 -7.69 9.62
C PRO A 533 -11.34 -9.02 10.01
N VAL A 534 -10.30 -9.46 9.28
CA VAL A 534 -9.67 -10.78 9.47
C VAL A 534 -8.14 -10.70 9.41
N PRO A 535 -7.42 -11.38 10.31
CA PRO A 535 -5.95 -11.41 10.32
C PRO A 535 -5.31 -11.77 8.98
N ALA A 536 -5.92 -12.70 8.22
CA ALA A 536 -5.42 -13.18 6.94
C ALA A 536 -5.45 -12.13 5.81
N GLY A 537 -6.17 -11.02 5.99
CA GLY A 537 -6.22 -9.92 5.01
C GLY A 537 -5.11 -8.87 5.21
N HIS A 538 -4.29 -8.99 6.26
CA HIS A 538 -3.20 -8.06 6.54
C HIS A 538 -1.89 -8.52 5.91
N ASP A 539 -1.17 -7.59 5.27
CA ASP A 539 0.13 -7.86 4.68
C ASP A 539 1.14 -8.24 5.78
N SER A 540 1.84 -9.36 5.55
CA SER A 540 2.90 -9.84 6.43
C SER A 540 4.07 -10.44 5.63
N PHE A 541 5.28 -10.16 6.09
CA PHE A 541 6.51 -10.52 5.39
C PHE A 541 7.41 -11.41 6.23
N GLU A 542 8.07 -12.36 5.57
CA GLU A 542 9.09 -13.20 6.21
C GLU A 542 10.32 -12.37 6.61
N GLU A 543 10.98 -12.78 7.70
CA GLU A 543 12.16 -12.08 8.21
C GLU A 543 13.29 -11.99 7.17
N ASP A 544 13.54 -13.06 6.40
CA ASP A 544 14.61 -13.10 5.40
C ASP A 544 14.37 -12.12 4.24
N LEU A 545 13.10 -11.97 3.84
CA LEU A 545 12.71 -11.02 2.82
C LEU A 545 12.93 -9.57 3.31
N LEU A 546 12.51 -9.26 4.53
CA LEU A 546 12.77 -7.95 5.13
C LEU A 546 14.27 -7.70 5.32
N ARG A 547 15.01 -8.68 5.83
CA ARG A 547 16.46 -8.56 6.02
C ARG A 547 17.17 -8.24 4.72
N THR A 548 16.70 -8.79 3.60
CA THR A 548 17.22 -8.47 2.29
C THR A 548 17.03 -6.97 1.97
N TYR A 549 15.83 -6.42 2.16
CA TYR A 549 15.51 -5.06 1.69
C TYR A 549 15.75 -3.92 2.70
N VAL A 550 15.61 -4.19 4.00
CA VAL A 550 15.60 -3.17 5.06
C VAL A 550 16.66 -3.40 6.16
N ALA A 551 17.64 -4.31 5.96
CA ALA A 551 18.71 -4.56 6.95
C ALA A 551 19.46 -3.32 7.44
N HIS A 552 19.54 -2.27 6.61
CA HIS A 552 20.23 -1.02 6.94
C HIS A 552 19.38 -0.05 7.78
N TYR A 553 18.07 -0.26 7.92
CA TYR A 553 17.20 0.65 8.68
C TYR A 553 17.43 0.59 10.20
N PRO A 554 17.55 -0.58 10.84
CA PRO A 554 17.75 -0.65 12.29
C PRO A 554 18.98 0.11 12.77
N GLU A 555 20.08 0.06 12.00
CA GLU A 555 21.29 0.85 12.27
C GLU A 555 21.00 2.36 12.21
N ARG A 556 20.29 2.82 11.18
CA ARG A 556 19.87 4.24 11.04
C ARG A 556 18.94 4.69 12.17
N LEU A 557 18.16 3.76 12.71
CA LEU A 557 17.27 3.96 13.85
C LEU A 557 17.99 3.75 15.21
N LYS A 558 19.28 3.40 15.21
CA LYS A 558 20.08 3.10 16.40
C LYS A 558 19.48 2.00 17.29
N ILE A 559 18.89 0.96 16.68
CA ILE A 559 18.31 -0.21 17.35
C ILE A 559 18.83 -1.51 16.75
N SER A 560 18.72 -2.61 17.51
CA SER A 560 19.04 -3.94 17.00
C SER A 560 18.01 -4.44 15.99
N TRP A 561 18.42 -5.38 15.12
CA TRP A 561 17.51 -6.05 14.18
C TRP A 561 16.31 -6.70 14.89
N ASN A 562 16.53 -7.32 16.06
CA ASN A 562 15.45 -7.94 16.81
C ASN A 562 14.45 -6.91 17.37
N GLN A 563 14.94 -5.75 17.83
CA GLN A 563 14.06 -4.63 18.22
C GLN A 563 13.24 -4.12 17.04
N PHE A 564 13.85 -4.03 15.85
CA PHE A 564 13.13 -3.68 14.63
C PHE A 564 12.04 -4.70 14.28
N MET A 565 12.36 -5.99 14.28
CA MET A 565 11.36 -7.05 14.03
C MET A 565 10.22 -7.02 15.04
N ASN A 566 10.50 -6.67 16.30
CA ASN A 566 9.48 -6.51 17.34
C ASN A 566 8.50 -5.36 17.08
N LEU A 567 8.79 -4.43 16.16
CA LEU A 567 7.83 -3.40 15.72
C LEU A 567 6.70 -3.99 14.87
N GLY A 568 6.96 -5.05 14.10
CA GLY A 568 5.95 -5.73 13.27
C GLY A 568 5.45 -7.06 13.85
N ARG A 569 6.03 -7.55 14.95
CA ARG A 569 5.60 -8.79 15.62
C ARG A 569 4.50 -8.54 16.64
N PHE A 570 3.52 -9.43 16.68
CA PHE A 570 2.48 -9.43 17.68
C PHE A 570 3.04 -9.88 19.03
N HIS A 571 3.88 -10.92 19.02
CA HIS A 571 4.57 -11.46 20.19
C HIS A 571 6.06 -11.12 20.13
N PRO A 572 6.56 -10.20 20.99
CA PRO A 572 7.96 -9.81 20.99
C PRO A 572 8.90 -11.01 21.17
N ASN A 573 9.99 -11.03 20.37
CA ASN A 573 11.04 -12.06 20.39
C ASN A 573 10.64 -13.45 19.88
N GLN A 574 9.44 -13.63 19.32
CA GLN A 574 9.06 -14.88 18.67
C GLN A 574 9.67 -14.98 17.26
N LYS A 575 10.77 -15.72 17.13
CA LYS A 575 11.61 -15.76 15.90
C LYS A 575 10.89 -16.18 14.62
N HIS A 576 9.87 -17.03 14.71
CA HIS A 576 9.13 -17.55 13.54
C HIS A 576 7.90 -16.71 13.18
N GLU A 577 7.59 -15.66 13.94
CA GLU A 577 6.47 -14.79 13.64
C GLU A 577 6.86 -13.80 12.54
N LYS A 578 6.03 -13.75 11.49
CA LYS A 578 6.17 -12.84 10.36
C LYS A 578 6.02 -11.39 10.82
N PHE A 579 6.62 -10.48 10.07
CA PHE A 579 6.47 -9.06 10.32
C PHE A 579 5.15 -8.58 9.71
N SER A 580 4.18 -8.22 10.56
CA SER A 580 2.89 -7.67 10.16
C SER A 580 2.94 -6.16 10.00
N MET A 581 2.44 -5.67 8.87
CA MET A 581 2.40 -4.24 8.58
C MET A 581 1.33 -3.51 9.40
N SER A 582 0.22 -4.17 9.71
CA SER A 582 -0.80 -3.58 10.59
C SER A 582 -0.34 -3.53 12.05
N VAL A 583 0.45 -4.50 12.51
CA VAL A 583 1.08 -4.39 13.85
C VAL A 583 2.07 -3.23 13.89
N LEU A 584 2.88 -3.04 12.84
CA LEU A 584 3.75 -1.89 12.71
C LEU A 584 2.96 -0.57 12.76
N ALA A 585 1.86 -0.49 12.01
CA ALA A 585 1.00 0.69 11.99
C ALA A 585 0.38 1.00 13.36
N VAL A 586 -0.16 -0.01 14.05
CA VAL A 586 -0.74 0.15 15.40
C VAL A 586 0.32 0.59 16.41
N LYS A 587 1.52 -0.01 16.38
CA LYS A 587 2.61 0.34 17.32
C LYS A 587 3.21 1.72 17.07
N LEU A 588 3.09 2.27 15.87
CA LEU A 588 3.64 3.59 15.52
C LEU A 588 2.57 4.67 15.31
N SER A 589 1.30 4.38 15.59
CA SER A 589 0.20 5.35 15.59
C SER A 589 -0.34 5.58 17.00
N GLN A 590 -0.68 6.84 17.31
CA GLN A 590 -1.30 7.18 18.59
C GLN A 590 -2.78 6.83 18.64
N GLU A 591 -3.45 6.95 17.49
CA GLU A 591 -4.85 6.63 17.33
C GLU A 591 -5.02 5.59 16.22
N VAL A 592 -5.97 4.69 16.44
CA VAL A 592 -6.32 3.61 15.50
C VAL A 592 -7.85 3.55 15.42
N ASN A 593 -8.38 3.39 14.21
CA ASN A 593 -9.82 3.25 14.03
C ASN A 593 -10.23 2.14 13.06
N GLY A 594 -11.37 1.51 13.36
CA GLY A 594 -12.14 0.75 12.39
C GLY A 594 -13.02 1.65 11.52
N VAL A 595 -13.73 1.04 10.57
CA VAL A 595 -14.44 1.73 9.47
C VAL A 595 -15.98 1.66 9.58
N SER A 596 -16.45 1.07 10.67
CA SER A 596 -17.84 1.03 11.13
C SER A 596 -17.80 0.78 12.64
N LYS A 597 -18.93 1.00 13.33
CA LYS A 597 -19.00 0.78 14.77
C LYS A 597 -18.69 -0.68 15.14
N LEU A 598 -19.33 -1.64 14.45
CA LEU A 598 -19.11 -3.07 14.68
C LEU A 598 -17.68 -3.47 14.34
N HIS A 599 -17.12 -2.93 13.25
CA HIS A 599 -15.72 -3.19 12.89
C HIS A 599 -14.72 -2.62 13.89
N GLY A 600 -15.05 -1.52 14.57
CA GLY A 600 -14.27 -1.00 15.70
C GLY A 600 -14.11 -2.06 16.79
N GLU A 601 -15.21 -2.73 17.18
CA GLU A 601 -15.18 -3.81 18.17
C GLU A 601 -14.41 -5.04 17.67
N VAL A 602 -14.63 -5.47 16.42
CA VAL A 602 -13.83 -6.56 15.79
C VAL A 602 -12.34 -6.21 15.75
N SER A 603 -12.00 -4.94 15.50
CA SER A 603 -10.61 -4.48 15.48
C SER A 603 -9.99 -4.50 16.88
N LYS A 604 -10.76 -4.17 17.93
CA LYS A 604 -10.30 -4.34 19.31
C LYS A 604 -9.96 -5.81 19.55
N GLU A 605 -10.90 -6.72 19.30
CA GLU A 605 -10.68 -8.16 19.50
C GLU A 605 -9.44 -8.68 18.76
N MET A 606 -9.26 -8.25 17.51
CA MET A 606 -8.12 -8.65 16.67
C MET A 606 -6.77 -8.21 17.24
N PHE A 607 -6.72 -7.03 17.88
CA PHE A 607 -5.48 -6.45 18.41
C PHE A 607 -5.32 -6.56 19.93
N THR A 608 -6.31 -7.08 20.68
CA THR A 608 -6.27 -7.22 22.15
C THR A 608 -4.96 -7.84 22.64
N GLY A 609 -4.47 -8.88 21.96
CA GLY A 609 -3.24 -9.55 22.38
C GLY A 609 -1.95 -8.72 22.25
N LEU A 610 -1.96 -7.55 21.60
CA LEU A 610 -0.86 -6.58 21.63
C LEU A 610 -0.70 -5.91 22.99
N TRP A 611 -1.74 -5.95 23.83
CA TRP A 611 -1.76 -5.33 25.16
C TRP A 611 -2.12 -6.36 26.24
N PRO A 612 -1.20 -7.32 26.56
CA PRO A 612 -1.45 -8.33 27.57
C PRO A 612 -1.87 -7.75 28.92
N GLY A 613 -2.92 -8.32 29.51
CA GLY A 613 -3.45 -7.89 30.81
C GLY A 613 -4.50 -6.78 30.74
N TYR A 614 -4.83 -6.27 29.56
CA TYR A 614 -6.01 -5.44 29.30
C TYR A 614 -7.12 -6.26 28.65
N MET A 615 -8.38 -5.90 28.92
CA MET A 615 -9.53 -6.50 28.25
C MET A 615 -9.81 -5.79 26.93
N THR A 616 -10.47 -6.48 25.99
CA THR A 616 -10.82 -5.95 24.66
C THR A 616 -11.53 -4.59 24.72
N ASP A 617 -12.51 -4.44 25.60
CA ASP A 617 -13.31 -3.22 25.73
C ASP A 617 -12.51 -2.00 26.24
N GLU A 618 -11.31 -2.22 26.76
CA GLU A 618 -10.43 -1.15 27.28
C GLU A 618 -9.54 -0.52 26.21
N LEU A 619 -9.43 -1.15 25.04
CA LEU A 619 -8.58 -0.68 23.96
C LEU A 619 -9.07 0.67 23.42
N HIS A 620 -8.12 1.58 23.23
CA HIS A 620 -8.36 2.92 22.67
C HIS A 620 -8.66 2.91 21.16
N ILE A 621 -8.87 1.74 20.55
CA ILE A 621 -9.24 1.63 19.14
C ILE A 621 -10.67 2.14 18.96
N GLY A 622 -10.80 3.21 18.19
CA GLY A 622 -12.09 3.84 17.89
C GLY A 622 -12.69 3.37 16.57
N TYR A 623 -13.60 4.17 16.03
CA TYR A 623 -14.19 3.95 14.72
C TYR A 623 -14.54 5.27 14.04
N VAL A 624 -14.49 5.26 12.72
CA VAL A 624 -15.15 6.23 11.84
C VAL A 624 -15.96 5.45 10.83
N THR A 625 -17.28 5.55 10.89
CA THR A 625 -18.14 4.87 9.91
C THR A 625 -17.91 5.48 8.54
N ASN A 626 -17.69 4.65 7.52
CA ASN A 626 -17.47 5.14 6.16
C ASN A 626 -18.64 5.99 5.65
N GLY A 627 -18.37 6.75 4.59
CA GLY A 627 -19.39 7.43 3.80
C GLY A 627 -18.98 7.52 2.34
N VAL A 628 -19.83 8.15 1.53
CA VAL A 628 -19.63 8.29 0.08
C VAL A 628 -19.82 9.74 -0.36
N HIS A 629 -19.11 10.14 -1.41
CA HIS A 629 -19.17 11.51 -1.90
C HIS A 629 -20.50 11.77 -2.61
N LEU A 630 -21.44 12.45 -1.93
CA LEU A 630 -22.81 12.64 -2.40
C LEU A 630 -22.87 13.22 -3.84
N PRO A 631 -22.12 14.29 -4.19
CA PRO A 631 -22.12 14.82 -5.57
C PRO A 631 -21.60 13.83 -6.63
N THR A 632 -20.72 12.88 -6.28
CA THR A 632 -20.22 11.87 -7.24
C THR A 632 -21.30 10.85 -7.60
N TRP A 633 -22.06 10.39 -6.60
CA TRP A 633 -22.90 9.20 -6.72
C TRP A 633 -24.38 9.51 -6.95
N LEU A 634 -24.82 10.73 -6.70
CA LEU A 634 -26.18 11.17 -6.99
C LEU A 634 -26.39 11.33 -8.50
N GLY A 635 -27.44 10.72 -9.04
CA GLY A 635 -27.81 10.84 -10.45
C GLY A 635 -28.20 12.28 -10.83
N PRO A 636 -28.04 12.70 -12.10
CA PRO A 636 -28.30 14.09 -12.51
C PRO A 636 -29.73 14.56 -12.24
N ASP A 637 -30.73 13.69 -12.42
CA ASP A 637 -32.13 14.04 -12.17
C ASP A 637 -32.46 14.06 -10.67
N TRP A 638 -31.84 13.16 -9.89
CA TRP A 638 -31.86 13.25 -8.42
C TRP A 638 -31.22 14.55 -7.90
N LYS A 639 -30.10 15.00 -8.48
CA LYS A 639 -29.46 16.28 -8.14
C LYS A 639 -30.43 17.45 -8.32
N LYS A 640 -31.11 17.54 -9.46
CA LYS A 640 -32.12 18.58 -9.72
C LYS A 640 -33.25 18.54 -8.70
N LEU A 641 -33.74 17.35 -8.35
CA LEU A 641 -34.78 17.20 -7.34
C LEU A 641 -34.29 17.65 -5.96
N TYR A 642 -33.05 17.30 -5.59
CA TYR A 642 -32.44 17.69 -4.32
C TYR A 642 -32.26 19.21 -4.26
N GLU A 643 -31.70 19.85 -5.29
CA GLU A 643 -31.55 21.31 -5.35
C GLU A 643 -32.90 22.03 -5.24
N LYS A 644 -33.92 21.54 -5.95
CA LYS A 644 -35.30 22.07 -5.90
C LYS A 644 -35.93 21.93 -4.51
N THR A 645 -35.69 20.82 -3.82
CA THR A 645 -36.37 20.47 -2.55
C THR A 645 -35.62 20.97 -1.32
N PHE A 646 -34.30 20.87 -1.34
CA PHE A 646 -33.40 21.12 -0.22
C PHE A 646 -32.75 22.52 -0.27
N GLY A 647 -32.69 23.12 -1.46
CA GLY A 647 -32.01 24.39 -1.75
C GLY A 647 -30.75 24.17 -2.58
N ALA A 648 -30.28 25.22 -3.26
CA ALA A 648 -29.11 25.16 -4.14
C ALA A 648 -27.79 24.87 -3.41
N ASP A 649 -27.75 25.11 -2.09
CA ASP A 649 -26.59 24.89 -1.22
C ASP A 649 -26.65 23.54 -0.47
N CYS A 650 -27.55 22.62 -0.86
CA CYS A 650 -27.79 21.37 -0.14
C CYS A 650 -26.55 20.47 -0.03
N PHE A 651 -25.64 20.51 -1.01
CA PHE A 651 -24.38 19.76 -0.98
C PHE A 651 -23.36 20.33 0.02
N LEU A 652 -23.55 21.56 0.52
CA LEU A 652 -22.72 22.17 1.56
C LEU A 652 -23.27 21.95 2.97
N ARG A 653 -24.59 21.70 3.10
CA ARG A 653 -25.33 21.54 4.38
C ARG A 653 -25.78 20.10 4.60
N GLN A 654 -24.94 19.12 4.25
CA GLN A 654 -25.28 17.69 4.27
C GLN A 654 -25.63 17.16 5.68
N GLU A 655 -25.24 17.87 6.73
CA GLU A 655 -25.53 17.55 8.13
C GLU A 655 -26.95 17.94 8.59
N ASP A 656 -27.61 18.84 7.86
CA ASP A 656 -28.90 19.42 8.24
C ASP A 656 -30.01 18.37 8.09
N ARG A 657 -30.37 17.71 9.20
CA ARG A 657 -31.41 16.67 9.19
C ARG A 657 -32.79 17.21 8.83
N GLU A 658 -33.09 18.47 9.15
CA GLU A 658 -34.35 19.09 8.76
C GLU A 658 -34.43 19.31 7.25
N MET A 659 -33.29 19.55 6.59
CA MET A 659 -33.21 19.61 5.13
C MET A 659 -33.60 18.27 4.50
N TRP A 660 -33.01 17.16 4.95
CA TRP A 660 -33.28 15.82 4.43
C TRP A 660 -34.75 15.41 4.61
N GLU A 661 -35.38 15.75 5.74
CA GLU A 661 -36.80 15.47 6.00
C GLU A 661 -37.76 16.17 5.02
N ARG A 662 -37.32 17.21 4.27
CA ARG A 662 -38.16 17.86 3.26
C ARG A 662 -38.52 16.94 2.10
N ILE A 663 -37.80 15.84 1.89
CA ILE A 663 -38.14 14.84 0.85
C ILE A 663 -39.54 14.26 1.08
N GLN A 664 -40.01 14.23 2.32
CA GLN A 664 -41.35 13.77 2.67
C GLN A 664 -42.46 14.65 2.07
N LYS A 665 -42.14 15.88 1.65
CA LYS A 665 -43.09 16.82 1.03
C LYS A 665 -43.15 16.69 -0.49
N VAL A 666 -42.22 15.97 -1.13
CA VAL A 666 -42.19 15.78 -2.58
C VAL A 666 -43.26 14.76 -2.97
N PRO A 667 -44.20 15.04 -3.90
CA PRO A 667 -45.26 14.10 -4.27
C PRO A 667 -44.77 12.70 -4.66
N GLU A 668 -45.51 11.65 -4.29
CA GLU A 668 -45.09 10.26 -4.47
C GLU A 668 -44.85 9.93 -5.94
N LYS A 669 -45.73 10.46 -6.80
CA LYS A 669 -45.65 10.31 -8.25
C LYS A 669 -44.35 10.88 -8.84
N GLU A 670 -43.89 12.04 -8.37
CA GLU A 670 -42.64 12.66 -8.84
C GLU A 670 -41.43 11.76 -8.52
N ILE A 671 -41.41 11.14 -7.34
CA ILE A 671 -40.35 10.19 -6.94
C ILE A 671 -40.43 8.90 -7.76
N TRP A 672 -41.63 8.35 -7.94
CA TRP A 672 -41.83 7.11 -8.69
C TRP A 672 -41.48 7.26 -10.17
N ASP A 673 -41.88 8.36 -10.80
CA ASP A 673 -41.57 8.67 -12.19
C ASP A 673 -40.06 8.81 -12.40
N LEU A 674 -39.38 9.57 -11.51
CA LEU A 674 -37.93 9.72 -11.53
C LEU A 674 -37.23 8.35 -11.37
N LYS A 675 -37.64 7.55 -10.38
CA LYS A 675 -37.05 6.23 -10.16
C LYS A 675 -37.26 5.28 -11.34
N SER A 676 -38.45 5.33 -11.94
CA SER A 676 -38.79 4.54 -13.14
C SER A 676 -37.96 4.95 -14.35
N GLN A 677 -37.69 6.25 -14.52
CA GLN A 677 -36.83 6.78 -15.58
C GLN A 677 -35.37 6.32 -15.40
N GLU A 678 -34.83 6.35 -14.18
CA GLU A 678 -33.47 5.85 -13.90
C GLU A 678 -33.36 4.34 -14.16
N ARG A 679 -34.41 3.56 -13.81
CA ARG A 679 -34.49 2.14 -14.14
C ARG A 679 -34.52 1.91 -15.65
N GLU A 680 -35.37 2.62 -16.38
CA GLU A 680 -35.42 2.56 -17.85
C GLU A 680 -34.06 2.91 -18.48
N GLY A 681 -33.37 3.93 -17.96
CA GLY A 681 -32.02 4.31 -18.37
C GLY A 681 -30.98 3.22 -18.16
N LEU A 682 -31.02 2.49 -17.04
CA LEU A 682 -30.16 1.34 -16.81
C LEU A 682 -30.45 0.21 -17.80
N ILE A 683 -31.72 -0.10 -18.05
CA ILE A 683 -32.10 -1.16 -19.00
C ILE A 683 -31.65 -0.83 -20.41
N ASN A 684 -31.82 0.41 -20.86
CA ASN A 684 -31.34 0.86 -22.17
C ASN A 684 -29.81 0.75 -22.27
N HIS A 685 -29.08 1.18 -21.23
CA HIS A 685 -27.63 1.03 -21.19
C HIS A 685 -27.17 -0.44 -21.25
N ILE A 686 -27.88 -1.35 -20.58
CA ILE A 686 -27.59 -2.79 -20.67
C ILE A 686 -27.80 -3.28 -22.11
N LYS A 687 -28.92 -2.91 -22.75
CA LYS A 687 -29.22 -3.28 -24.15
C LYS A 687 -28.15 -2.74 -25.12
N GLU A 688 -27.74 -1.49 -24.97
CA GLU A 688 -26.65 -0.88 -25.74
C GLU A 688 -25.35 -1.66 -25.56
N ARG A 689 -24.93 -1.95 -24.32
CA ARG A 689 -23.68 -2.67 -24.02
C ARG A 689 -23.65 -4.08 -24.61
N LEU A 690 -24.79 -4.77 -24.61
CA LEU A 690 -24.96 -6.09 -25.24
C LEU A 690 -24.96 -6.00 -26.78
N SER A 691 -25.29 -4.83 -27.35
CA SER A 691 -25.32 -4.62 -28.80
C SER A 691 -23.92 -4.39 -29.41
N VAL A 692 -22.91 -3.95 -28.65
CA VAL A 692 -21.57 -3.60 -29.15
C VAL A 692 -20.75 -4.83 -29.57
N ALA A 693 -20.14 -4.79 -30.77
CA ALA A 693 -19.42 -5.92 -31.38
C ALA A 693 -18.22 -6.45 -30.57
N SER A 694 -17.54 -5.59 -29.78
CA SER A 694 -16.46 -6.01 -28.87
C SER A 694 -16.97 -6.83 -27.67
N THR A 695 -18.22 -6.62 -27.26
CA THR A 695 -18.94 -7.50 -26.31
C THR A 695 -19.40 -8.80 -26.99
N ARG A 696 -19.62 -8.78 -28.32
CA ARG A 696 -20.09 -9.94 -29.11
C ARG A 696 -19.03 -10.99 -29.41
N MET A 697 -17.74 -10.77 -29.12
CA MET A 697 -16.68 -11.70 -29.55
C MET A 697 -16.88 -13.15 -29.06
N MET A 698 -17.77 -13.39 -28.08
CA MET A 698 -17.90 -14.70 -27.42
C MET A 698 -19.33 -15.21 -27.15
N ASP A 699 -20.39 -14.48 -27.54
CA ASP A 699 -21.79 -14.90 -27.30
C ASP A 699 -22.62 -15.06 -28.59
N ASN A 700 -23.61 -15.98 -28.57
CA ASN A 700 -24.50 -16.25 -29.69
C ASN A 700 -25.45 -15.05 -29.95
N PRO A 701 -25.48 -14.46 -31.16
CA PRO A 701 -26.36 -13.33 -31.50
C PRO A 701 -27.85 -13.56 -31.18
N GLY A 702 -28.33 -14.80 -31.27
CA GLY A 702 -29.71 -15.15 -30.93
C GLY A 702 -30.03 -14.98 -29.44
N GLN A 703 -29.12 -15.39 -28.55
CA GLN A 703 -29.29 -15.24 -27.10
C GLN A 703 -29.24 -13.77 -26.68
N MET A 704 -28.41 -12.95 -27.32
CA MET A 704 -28.33 -11.52 -27.02
C MET A 704 -29.63 -10.78 -27.37
N LEU A 705 -30.25 -11.14 -28.50
CA LEU A 705 -31.56 -10.60 -28.87
C LEU A 705 -32.65 -11.03 -27.88
N GLU A 706 -32.61 -12.27 -27.41
CA GLU A 706 -33.54 -12.80 -26.41
C GLU A 706 -33.43 -12.06 -25.07
N ILE A 707 -32.20 -11.85 -24.57
CA ILE A 707 -31.95 -11.05 -23.35
C ILE A 707 -32.46 -9.61 -23.51
N SER A 708 -32.15 -8.97 -24.64
CA SER A 708 -32.60 -7.60 -24.92
C SER A 708 -34.12 -7.47 -25.00
N THR A 709 -34.81 -8.52 -25.44
CA THR A 709 -36.27 -8.54 -25.55
C THR A 709 -36.94 -8.85 -24.21
N ALA A 710 -36.32 -9.69 -23.37
CA ALA A 710 -36.87 -10.15 -22.10
C ALA A 710 -36.70 -9.16 -20.93
N LEU A 711 -35.72 -8.25 -21.01
CA LEU A 711 -35.52 -7.17 -20.03
C LEU A 711 -36.65 -6.13 -20.11
N SER A 712 -37.32 -5.93 -18.98
CA SER A 712 -38.46 -5.02 -18.86
C SER A 712 -38.16 -3.86 -17.93
N LYS A 713 -38.70 -2.68 -18.27
CA LYS A 713 -38.66 -1.49 -17.40
C LYS A 713 -39.71 -1.50 -16.30
N ASP A 714 -40.69 -2.40 -16.38
CA ASP A 714 -41.77 -2.54 -15.39
C ASP A 714 -41.47 -3.67 -14.37
N ALA A 715 -40.35 -4.37 -14.55
CA ALA A 715 -39.89 -5.43 -13.66
C ALA A 715 -39.16 -4.86 -12.44
N LEU A 716 -39.43 -5.42 -11.26
CA LEU A 716 -38.63 -5.18 -10.07
C LEU A 716 -37.19 -5.60 -10.36
N THR A 717 -36.26 -4.64 -10.30
CA THR A 717 -34.86 -4.86 -10.66
C THR A 717 -33.97 -4.90 -9.42
N ILE A 718 -33.35 -6.05 -9.16
CA ILE A 718 -32.47 -6.27 -8.00
C ILE A 718 -31.01 -6.33 -8.47
N GLY A 719 -30.17 -5.45 -7.92
CA GLY A 719 -28.74 -5.38 -8.25
C GLY A 719 -27.87 -6.10 -7.22
N PHE A 720 -26.85 -6.82 -7.70
CA PHE A 720 -25.74 -7.33 -6.90
C PHE A 720 -24.44 -6.95 -7.60
N ALA A 721 -23.68 -6.00 -7.06
CA ALA A 721 -22.38 -5.66 -7.65
C ALA A 721 -21.27 -5.41 -6.63
N ARG A 722 -20.22 -6.25 -6.69
CA ARG A 722 -19.06 -6.18 -5.80
C ARG A 722 -17.92 -7.10 -6.24
N ARG A 723 -16.78 -7.03 -5.55
CA ARG A 723 -15.73 -8.06 -5.67
C ARG A 723 -16.32 -9.43 -5.32
N PHE A 724 -16.07 -10.42 -6.17
CA PHE A 724 -16.43 -11.81 -5.92
C PHE A 724 -15.38 -12.47 -5.01
N ALA A 725 -15.87 -13.04 -3.91
CA ALA A 725 -15.13 -13.80 -2.92
C ALA A 725 -16.15 -14.69 -2.17
N THR A 726 -15.69 -15.81 -1.61
CA THR A 726 -16.56 -16.83 -0.98
C THR A 726 -17.43 -16.25 0.14
N TYR A 727 -16.84 -15.44 1.01
CA TYR A 727 -17.55 -14.80 2.12
C TYR A 727 -18.58 -13.74 1.69
N LYS A 728 -18.60 -13.29 0.43
CA LYS A 728 -19.65 -12.36 -0.07
C LYS A 728 -20.95 -13.07 -0.42
N ARG A 729 -20.93 -14.42 -0.49
CA ARG A 729 -22.06 -15.34 -0.69
C ARG A 729 -23.02 -14.93 -1.84
N ALA A 730 -22.45 -14.54 -2.99
CA ALA A 730 -23.20 -14.23 -4.20
C ALA A 730 -24.06 -15.40 -4.70
N HIS A 731 -23.73 -16.63 -4.28
CA HIS A 731 -24.41 -17.85 -4.68
C HIS A 731 -25.71 -18.14 -3.91
N LEU A 732 -26.01 -17.42 -2.81
CA LEU A 732 -27.14 -17.77 -1.92
C LEU A 732 -28.49 -17.83 -2.65
N LEU A 733 -28.74 -16.92 -3.59
CA LEU A 733 -29.98 -16.90 -4.38
C LEU A 733 -30.11 -18.05 -5.36
N PHE A 734 -29.07 -18.86 -5.55
CA PHE A 734 -29.05 -19.98 -6.50
C PHE A 734 -29.15 -21.34 -5.82
N ARG A 735 -29.36 -21.36 -4.49
CA ARG A 735 -29.53 -22.61 -3.74
C ARG A 735 -30.85 -23.31 -4.06
N ASP A 736 -31.93 -22.57 -4.30
CA ASP A 736 -33.22 -23.11 -4.75
C ASP A 736 -33.62 -22.51 -6.12
N LEU A 737 -33.12 -23.15 -7.18
CA LEU A 737 -33.40 -22.71 -8.55
C LEU A 737 -34.88 -22.85 -8.94
N GLU A 738 -35.62 -23.80 -8.35
CA GLU A 738 -37.03 -23.99 -8.66
C GLU A 738 -37.88 -22.84 -8.12
N ARG A 739 -37.63 -22.42 -6.87
CA ARG A 739 -38.29 -21.26 -6.27
C ARG A 739 -37.85 -19.96 -6.95
N LEU A 740 -36.56 -19.80 -7.26
CA LEU A 740 -36.08 -18.66 -8.04
C LEU A 740 -36.79 -18.56 -9.40
N SER A 741 -36.92 -19.69 -10.11
CA SER A 741 -37.60 -19.75 -11.42
C SER A 741 -39.06 -19.30 -11.33
N ARG A 742 -39.79 -19.72 -10.28
CA ARG A 742 -41.17 -19.26 -10.04
C ARG A 742 -41.26 -17.75 -9.81
N ILE A 743 -40.29 -17.16 -9.11
CA ILE A 743 -40.26 -15.72 -8.82
C ILE A 743 -40.02 -14.91 -10.09
N VAL A 744 -39.00 -15.26 -10.88
CA VAL A 744 -38.60 -14.44 -12.04
C VAL A 744 -39.50 -14.62 -13.26
N ASN A 745 -40.24 -15.75 -13.35
CA ASN A 745 -41.16 -16.04 -14.45
C ASN A 745 -42.63 -15.73 -14.15
N ASN A 746 -42.92 -14.99 -13.07
CA ASN A 746 -44.28 -14.53 -12.81
C ASN A 746 -44.67 -13.41 -13.80
N PRO A 747 -45.67 -13.60 -14.69
CA PRO A 747 -46.03 -12.60 -15.70
C PRO A 747 -46.74 -11.37 -15.11
N GLU A 748 -47.39 -11.50 -13.96
CA GLU A 748 -48.10 -10.38 -13.30
C GLU A 748 -47.15 -9.55 -12.41
N LYS A 749 -46.09 -10.17 -11.90
CA LYS A 749 -45.13 -9.56 -10.98
C LYS A 749 -43.68 -9.88 -11.39
N PRO A 750 -43.22 -9.38 -12.54
CA PRO A 750 -41.93 -9.77 -13.10
C PRO A 750 -40.74 -9.31 -12.24
N VAL A 751 -39.78 -10.19 -11.97
CA VAL A 751 -38.55 -9.86 -11.22
C VAL A 751 -37.33 -10.15 -12.07
N GLN A 752 -36.33 -9.28 -12.01
CA GLN A 752 -35.06 -9.46 -12.70
C GLN A 752 -33.86 -9.11 -11.81
N PHE A 753 -32.74 -9.81 -12.03
CA PHE A 753 -31.49 -9.66 -11.29
C PHE A 753 -30.36 -9.21 -12.21
N VAL A 754 -29.58 -8.24 -11.74
CA VAL A 754 -28.39 -7.74 -12.43
C VAL A 754 -27.17 -7.95 -11.55
N PHE A 755 -26.28 -8.83 -11.98
CA PHE A 755 -25.02 -9.13 -11.33
C PHE A 755 -23.87 -8.40 -12.03
N ALA A 756 -22.91 -7.89 -11.27
CA ALA A 756 -21.66 -7.35 -11.82
C ALA A 756 -20.51 -7.48 -10.82
N GLY A 757 -19.28 -7.61 -11.29
CA GLY A 757 -18.13 -7.66 -10.38
C GLY A 757 -16.95 -8.42 -10.94
N LYS A 758 -15.82 -8.33 -10.22
CA LYS A 758 -14.55 -8.96 -10.56
C LYS A 758 -14.11 -9.88 -9.43
N ALA A 759 -13.52 -11.02 -9.76
CA ALA A 759 -12.78 -11.86 -8.82
C ALA A 759 -11.28 -11.58 -8.94
N HIS A 760 -10.52 -11.71 -7.86
CA HIS A 760 -9.07 -11.53 -7.95
C HIS A 760 -8.46 -12.63 -8.85
N PRO A 761 -7.45 -12.35 -9.71
CA PRO A 761 -6.91 -13.35 -10.64
C PRO A 761 -6.34 -14.62 -9.96
N ARG A 762 -5.93 -14.49 -8.69
CA ARG A 762 -5.50 -15.62 -7.83
C ARG A 762 -6.61 -16.25 -6.98
N ASP A 763 -7.81 -15.67 -6.95
CA ASP A 763 -8.96 -16.17 -6.19
C ASP A 763 -9.81 -17.07 -7.09
N ILE A 764 -9.38 -18.33 -7.22
CA ILE A 764 -10.08 -19.33 -8.04
C ILE A 764 -11.52 -19.56 -7.57
N PRO A 765 -11.80 -19.74 -6.25
CA PRO A 765 -13.18 -19.86 -5.78
C PRO A 765 -14.07 -18.67 -6.14
N GLY A 766 -13.53 -17.44 -6.10
CA GLY A 766 -14.25 -16.25 -6.56
C GLY A 766 -14.56 -16.27 -8.06
N GLN A 767 -13.66 -16.81 -8.89
CA GLN A 767 -13.86 -16.97 -10.33
C GLN A 767 -14.90 -18.06 -10.64
N ASP A 768 -14.88 -19.16 -9.90
CA ASP A 768 -15.87 -20.25 -10.04
C ASP A 768 -17.29 -19.76 -9.73
N LEU A 769 -17.44 -18.85 -8.74
CA LEU A 769 -18.73 -18.20 -8.46
C LEU A 769 -19.25 -17.37 -9.65
N ILE A 770 -18.37 -16.62 -10.32
CA ILE A 770 -18.73 -15.86 -11.52
C ILE A 770 -19.19 -16.82 -12.62
N LYS A 771 -18.40 -17.87 -12.86
CA LYS A 771 -18.71 -18.89 -13.86
C LYS A 771 -20.08 -19.53 -13.61
N MET A 772 -20.36 -19.95 -12.38
CA MET A 772 -21.64 -20.52 -11.98
C MET A 772 -22.81 -19.58 -12.27
N ILE A 773 -22.69 -18.29 -11.93
CA ILE A 773 -23.75 -17.30 -12.18
C ILE A 773 -23.99 -17.11 -13.68
N VAL A 774 -22.91 -17.03 -14.47
CA VAL A 774 -23.00 -16.90 -15.93
C VAL A 774 -23.67 -18.15 -16.53
N GLU A 775 -23.30 -19.35 -16.10
CA GLU A 775 -23.92 -20.60 -16.55
C GLU A 775 -25.42 -20.65 -16.22
N ILE A 776 -25.81 -20.24 -15.00
CA ILE A 776 -27.22 -20.17 -14.61
C ILE A 776 -27.98 -19.14 -15.45
N SER A 777 -27.39 -17.96 -15.70
CA SER A 777 -28.01 -16.90 -16.50
C SER A 777 -28.30 -17.31 -17.95
N LYS A 778 -27.60 -18.33 -18.47
CA LYS A 778 -27.76 -18.88 -19.82
C LYS A 778 -28.83 -19.98 -19.91
N LYS A 779 -29.44 -20.41 -18.80
CA LYS A 779 -30.51 -21.42 -18.83
C LYS A 779 -31.82 -20.84 -19.39
N PRO A 780 -32.63 -21.62 -20.12
CA PRO A 780 -33.87 -21.14 -20.76
C PRO A 780 -34.86 -20.45 -19.80
N GLU A 781 -34.96 -20.93 -18.57
CA GLU A 781 -35.86 -20.38 -17.55
C GLU A 781 -35.35 -19.08 -16.90
N PHE A 782 -34.10 -18.67 -17.16
CA PHE A 782 -33.45 -17.51 -16.54
C PHE A 782 -32.95 -16.46 -17.53
N ILE A 783 -32.95 -16.77 -18.83
CA ILE A 783 -32.45 -15.88 -19.87
C ILE A 783 -33.21 -14.53 -19.87
N GLY A 784 -32.46 -13.44 -19.82
CA GLY A 784 -33.02 -12.09 -19.73
C GLY A 784 -33.75 -11.75 -18.42
N LYS A 785 -33.73 -12.66 -17.43
CA LYS A 785 -34.18 -12.43 -16.06
C LYS A 785 -33.02 -12.34 -15.07
N ILE A 786 -31.95 -13.07 -15.32
CA ILE A 786 -30.67 -12.93 -14.61
C ILE A 786 -29.64 -12.49 -15.65
N VAL A 787 -28.98 -11.36 -15.41
CA VAL A 787 -27.99 -10.78 -16.32
C VAL A 787 -26.69 -10.55 -15.57
N PHE A 788 -25.57 -11.04 -16.12
CA PHE A 788 -24.24 -10.74 -15.62
C PHE A 788 -23.56 -9.70 -16.51
N LEU A 789 -23.15 -8.57 -15.93
CA LEU A 789 -22.46 -7.48 -16.62
C LEU A 789 -20.96 -7.57 -16.36
N GLN A 790 -20.20 -7.80 -17.43
CA GLN A 790 -18.75 -7.86 -17.39
C GLN A 790 -18.10 -6.49 -17.16
N ASN A 791 -16.90 -6.48 -16.60
CA ASN A 791 -16.04 -5.31 -16.37
C ASN A 791 -16.72 -4.21 -15.55
N TYR A 792 -17.07 -4.54 -14.30
CA TYR A 792 -17.56 -3.57 -13.33
C TYR A 792 -16.52 -2.50 -13.00
N ASP A 793 -16.92 -1.23 -13.15
CA ASP A 793 -16.10 -0.03 -12.96
C ASP A 793 -16.96 1.13 -12.37
N ILE A 794 -16.41 2.34 -12.25
CA ILE A 794 -17.10 3.48 -11.62
C ILE A 794 -18.33 3.89 -12.43
N GLN A 795 -18.25 3.87 -13.77
CA GLN A 795 -19.35 4.29 -14.63
C GLN A 795 -20.51 3.31 -14.59
N LEU A 796 -20.23 2.00 -14.65
CA LEU A 796 -21.26 0.99 -14.46
C LEU A 796 -21.85 1.05 -13.04
N ALA A 797 -21.02 1.30 -12.02
CA ALA A 797 -21.49 1.49 -10.65
C ALA A 797 -22.49 2.66 -10.56
N LYS A 798 -22.17 3.84 -11.12
CA LYS A 798 -23.07 5.01 -11.14
C LYS A 798 -24.41 4.70 -11.79
N ARG A 799 -24.44 3.88 -12.85
CA ARG A 799 -25.69 3.46 -13.52
C ARG A 799 -26.48 2.45 -12.69
N LEU A 800 -25.80 1.45 -12.10
CA LEU A 800 -26.44 0.42 -11.29
C LEU A 800 -27.06 1.00 -10.02
N VAL A 801 -26.31 1.77 -9.24
CA VAL A 801 -26.76 2.26 -7.91
C VAL A 801 -28.01 3.15 -8.00
N ARG A 802 -28.23 3.84 -9.13
CA ARG A 802 -29.42 4.66 -9.37
C ARG A 802 -30.54 3.94 -10.13
N GLY A 803 -30.19 2.97 -10.98
CA GLY A 803 -31.16 2.29 -11.85
C GLY A 803 -31.82 1.04 -11.25
N VAL A 804 -31.18 0.36 -10.28
CA VAL A 804 -31.81 -0.80 -9.61
C VAL A 804 -32.75 -0.33 -8.51
N ASP A 805 -33.76 -1.14 -8.19
CA ASP A 805 -34.76 -0.86 -7.15
C ASP A 805 -34.27 -1.30 -5.76
N ILE A 806 -33.58 -2.45 -5.72
CA ILE A 806 -32.98 -3.01 -4.50
C ILE A 806 -31.50 -3.30 -4.74
N TRP A 807 -30.67 -2.89 -3.80
CA TRP A 807 -29.27 -3.28 -3.73
C TRP A 807 -29.09 -4.44 -2.75
N LEU A 808 -28.75 -5.62 -3.25
CA LEU A 808 -28.66 -6.85 -2.49
C LEU A 808 -27.21 -7.18 -2.12
N ASN A 809 -26.95 -7.35 -0.83
CA ASN A 809 -25.65 -7.74 -0.29
C ASN A 809 -25.83 -8.85 0.74
N THR A 810 -25.13 -9.97 0.63
CA THR A 810 -25.32 -11.11 1.54
C THR A 810 -24.02 -11.62 2.19
N PRO A 811 -23.13 -10.75 2.73
CA PRO A 811 -21.86 -11.20 3.25
C PRO A 811 -22.02 -12.14 4.46
N THR A 812 -21.07 -13.04 4.66
CA THR A 812 -20.92 -13.79 5.89
C THR A 812 -20.58 -12.82 7.01
N ARG A 813 -21.35 -12.89 8.09
CA ARG A 813 -21.16 -12.11 9.31
C ARG A 813 -20.08 -12.72 10.21
N PRO A 814 -19.22 -11.94 10.90
CA PRO A 814 -19.05 -10.48 10.84
C PRO A 814 -17.90 -10.07 9.88
N LEU A 815 -17.86 -10.63 8.66
CA LEU A 815 -16.73 -10.47 7.74
C LEU A 815 -16.87 -9.25 6.82
N GLU A 816 -17.92 -8.44 6.96
CA GLU A 816 -18.05 -7.15 6.29
C GLU A 816 -17.66 -5.99 7.23
N ALA A 817 -16.50 -5.38 7.00
CA ALA A 817 -16.06 -4.25 7.80
C ALA A 817 -16.99 -3.02 7.67
N SER A 818 -17.53 -2.75 6.47
CA SER A 818 -18.45 -1.62 6.20
C SER A 818 -19.28 -1.93 4.95
N GLY A 819 -18.90 -1.44 3.77
CA GLY A 819 -19.55 -1.72 2.49
C GLY A 819 -20.15 -0.48 1.81
N THR A 820 -19.32 0.36 1.20
CA THR A 820 -19.74 1.64 0.60
C THR A 820 -20.66 1.51 -0.62
N SER A 821 -20.84 0.34 -1.24
CA SER A 821 -21.72 0.21 -2.41
C SER A 821 -23.20 0.40 -2.07
N GLY A 822 -23.62 -0.05 -0.87
CA GLY A 822 -24.97 0.19 -0.37
C GLY A 822 -25.20 1.66 -0.04
N GLU A 823 -24.19 2.31 0.56
CA GLU A 823 -24.20 3.74 0.87
C GLU A 823 -24.42 4.60 -0.39
N LYS A 824 -23.84 4.21 -1.54
CA LYS A 824 -24.08 4.89 -2.85
C LYS A 824 -25.50 4.73 -3.35
N ALA A 825 -26.07 3.55 -3.15
CA ALA A 825 -27.41 3.21 -3.60
C ALA A 825 -28.47 4.05 -2.87
N VAL A 826 -28.35 4.19 -1.55
CA VAL A 826 -29.33 4.94 -0.74
C VAL A 826 -29.39 6.43 -1.09
N MET A 827 -28.30 7.01 -1.60
CA MET A 827 -28.31 8.40 -2.10
C MET A 827 -29.29 8.59 -3.27
N ASN A 828 -29.56 7.53 -4.04
CA ASN A 828 -30.44 7.56 -5.21
C ASN A 828 -31.82 6.96 -4.93
N GLY A 829 -32.21 6.87 -3.65
CA GLY A 829 -33.48 6.25 -3.27
C GLY A 829 -33.55 4.75 -3.56
N THR A 830 -32.43 4.08 -3.78
CA THR A 830 -32.37 2.62 -3.94
C THR A 830 -32.32 1.98 -2.56
N MET A 831 -33.25 1.06 -2.28
CA MET A 831 -33.33 0.42 -0.98
C MET A 831 -32.28 -0.68 -0.82
N HIS A 832 -31.82 -0.91 0.41
CA HIS A 832 -30.85 -1.95 0.69
C HIS A 832 -31.53 -3.20 1.25
N PHE A 833 -31.03 -4.36 0.84
CA PHE A 833 -31.35 -5.64 1.46
C PHE A 833 -30.04 -6.34 1.81
N SER A 834 -29.73 -6.42 3.12
CA SER A 834 -28.48 -7.03 3.55
C SER A 834 -28.52 -7.69 4.93
N VAL A 835 -27.44 -8.36 5.30
CA VAL A 835 -27.22 -8.82 6.67
C VAL A 835 -26.97 -7.59 7.56
N LEU A 836 -27.39 -7.64 8.84
CA LEU A 836 -27.01 -6.65 9.86
C LEU A 836 -25.52 -6.80 10.23
N ASP A 837 -24.66 -6.49 9.26
CA ASP A 837 -23.20 -6.48 9.36
C ASP A 837 -22.67 -5.24 8.63
N GLY A 838 -21.42 -4.85 8.90
CA GLY A 838 -20.80 -3.67 8.33
C GLY A 838 -21.65 -2.40 8.51
N TRP A 839 -21.84 -1.64 7.42
CA TRP A 839 -22.57 -0.37 7.45
C TRP A 839 -24.07 -0.53 7.72
N TRP A 840 -24.65 -1.67 7.32
CA TRP A 840 -26.11 -1.87 7.39
C TRP A 840 -26.59 -2.10 8.83
N ALA A 841 -25.71 -2.57 9.72
CA ALA A 841 -25.99 -2.65 11.14
C ALA A 841 -26.30 -1.26 11.77
N GLU A 842 -25.69 -0.20 11.24
CA GLU A 842 -25.92 1.18 11.69
C GLU A 842 -27.08 1.84 10.90
N GLY A 843 -27.19 1.52 9.62
CA GLY A 843 -28.12 2.15 8.67
C GLY A 843 -29.53 1.57 8.64
N TYR A 844 -29.74 0.34 9.10
CA TYR A 844 -31.02 -0.34 8.98
C TYR A 844 -32.15 0.43 9.69
N ARG A 845 -33.26 0.60 8.96
CA ARG A 845 -34.56 1.03 9.48
C ARG A 845 -35.62 0.13 8.87
N GLU A 846 -36.59 -0.31 9.69
CA GLU A 846 -37.66 -1.23 9.26
C GLU A 846 -38.47 -0.67 8.08
N ASP A 847 -38.60 0.65 8.01
CA ASP A 847 -39.35 1.39 7.00
C ASP A 847 -38.47 1.93 5.86
N ALA A 848 -37.21 1.46 5.71
CA ALA A 848 -36.26 1.95 4.69
C ALA A 848 -35.37 0.86 4.06
N GLY A 849 -35.73 -0.42 4.20
CA GLY A 849 -35.03 -1.55 3.60
C GLY A 849 -35.30 -2.88 4.31
N TRP A 850 -34.51 -3.91 4.00
CA TRP A 850 -34.67 -5.25 4.57
C TRP A 850 -33.39 -5.78 5.17
N MET A 851 -33.53 -6.69 6.13
CA MET A 851 -32.38 -7.25 6.84
C MET A 851 -32.43 -8.77 7.01
N LEU A 852 -31.24 -9.37 7.10
CA LEU A 852 -31.03 -10.67 7.74
C LEU A 852 -30.41 -10.43 9.13
N PRO A 853 -30.88 -11.12 10.19
CA PRO A 853 -30.42 -10.89 11.56
C PRO A 853 -28.90 -11.00 11.72
N ILE A 854 -28.32 -10.31 12.71
CA ILE A 854 -26.90 -10.43 13.06
C ILE A 854 -26.61 -11.77 13.74
N GLU A 855 -27.52 -12.27 14.60
CA GLU A 855 -27.33 -13.50 15.38
C GLU A 855 -27.43 -14.76 14.52
N ARG A 856 -26.40 -15.62 14.64
CA ARG A 856 -26.37 -16.92 13.97
C ARG A 856 -27.27 -17.89 14.71
N SER A 857 -28.04 -18.66 13.96
CA SER A 857 -28.84 -19.77 14.49
C SER A 857 -28.07 -21.09 14.46
N PHE A 858 -27.03 -21.20 13.62
CA PHE A 858 -26.19 -22.39 13.48
C PHE A 858 -24.70 -22.03 13.37
N ASP A 859 -23.86 -22.81 14.06
CA ASP A 859 -22.39 -22.73 13.96
C ASP A 859 -21.87 -23.25 12.62
N ASN A 860 -22.58 -24.23 12.03
CA ASN A 860 -22.28 -24.72 10.69
C ASN A 860 -22.71 -23.68 9.64
N GLN A 861 -21.76 -23.26 8.79
CA GLN A 861 -21.99 -22.24 7.78
C GLN A 861 -23.00 -22.66 6.70
N GLU A 862 -23.00 -23.93 6.28
CA GLU A 862 -23.90 -24.42 5.23
C GLU A 862 -25.36 -24.41 5.69
N LEU A 863 -25.63 -24.83 6.93
CA LEU A 863 -26.96 -24.76 7.54
C LEU A 863 -27.41 -23.31 7.74
N GLN A 864 -26.50 -22.42 8.14
CA GLN A 864 -26.80 -20.99 8.24
C GLN A 864 -27.13 -20.39 6.88
N ASP A 865 -26.44 -20.80 5.82
CA ASP A 865 -26.68 -20.37 4.45
C ASP A 865 -28.03 -20.88 3.90
N GLU A 866 -28.49 -22.08 4.30
CA GLU A 866 -29.83 -22.59 3.96
C GLU A 866 -30.92 -21.72 4.59
N LEU A 867 -30.78 -21.43 5.89
CA LEU A 867 -31.72 -20.57 6.61
C LEU A 867 -31.74 -19.14 6.04
N ASP A 868 -30.58 -18.57 5.74
CA ASP A 868 -30.47 -17.23 5.16
C ASP A 868 -31.11 -17.19 3.75
N ALA A 869 -30.90 -18.22 2.92
CA ALA A 869 -31.57 -18.33 1.62
C ALA A 869 -33.10 -18.42 1.75
N GLU A 870 -33.61 -19.26 2.65
CA GLU A 870 -35.05 -19.38 2.94
C GLU A 870 -35.68 -18.06 3.39
N ARG A 871 -34.97 -17.30 4.23
CA ARG A 871 -35.39 -15.96 4.66
C ARG A 871 -35.43 -14.99 3.48
N ILE A 872 -34.40 -14.99 2.62
CA ILE A 872 -34.37 -14.15 1.42
C ILE A 872 -35.58 -14.42 0.53
N TYR A 873 -35.85 -15.67 0.17
CA TYR A 873 -36.99 -16.00 -0.68
C TYR A 873 -38.32 -15.62 -0.03
N THR A 874 -38.47 -15.88 1.27
CA THR A 874 -39.71 -15.55 1.99
C THR A 874 -39.97 -14.04 2.01
N LEU A 875 -38.92 -13.23 2.24
CA LEU A 875 -39.02 -11.77 2.18
C LEU A 875 -39.32 -11.27 0.77
N LEU A 876 -38.70 -11.87 -0.26
CA LEU A 876 -39.00 -11.56 -1.66
C LEU A 876 -40.48 -11.78 -1.97
N GLU A 877 -40.99 -12.99 -1.70
CA GLU A 877 -42.36 -13.40 -2.05
C GLU A 877 -43.44 -12.69 -1.25
N LYS A 878 -43.28 -12.57 0.07
CA LYS A 878 -44.36 -12.13 0.99
C LYS A 878 -44.29 -10.66 1.40
N ASN A 879 -43.27 -9.92 0.96
CA ASN A 879 -43.11 -8.52 1.38
C ASN A 879 -42.63 -7.63 0.23
N ILE A 880 -41.44 -7.91 -0.29
CA ILE A 880 -40.77 -7.04 -1.27
C ILE A 880 -41.59 -6.95 -2.57
N ILE A 881 -41.90 -8.09 -3.18
CA ILE A 881 -42.61 -8.14 -4.46
C ILE A 881 -44.04 -7.59 -4.29
N GLU A 882 -44.71 -7.89 -3.17
CA GLU A 882 -46.05 -7.36 -2.90
C GLU A 882 -46.06 -5.83 -2.78
N LYS A 883 -45.12 -5.25 -2.02
CA LYS A 883 -44.99 -3.79 -1.89
C LYS A 883 -44.63 -3.12 -3.21
N PHE A 884 -43.73 -3.73 -3.98
CA PHE A 884 -43.36 -3.17 -5.28
C PHE A 884 -44.48 -3.20 -6.30
N TYR A 885 -45.44 -4.14 -6.24
CA TYR A 885 -46.53 -4.27 -7.23
C TYR A 885 -47.90 -3.79 -6.75
N SER A 886 -48.05 -3.45 -5.47
CA SER A 886 -49.26 -2.79 -4.97
C SER A 886 -49.32 -1.36 -5.53
N ARG A 887 -50.35 -1.05 -6.31
CA ARG A 887 -50.52 0.25 -7.00
C ARG A 887 -51.78 0.94 -6.50
N ASP A 888 -51.74 2.26 -6.41
CA ASP A 888 -52.92 3.09 -6.15
C ASP A 888 -53.71 3.39 -7.44
N LYS A 889 -54.62 4.36 -7.39
CA LYS A 889 -55.44 4.75 -8.55
C LYS A 889 -54.66 5.51 -9.63
N GLU A 890 -53.48 6.05 -9.30
CA GLU A 890 -52.61 6.77 -10.23
C GLU A 890 -51.43 5.91 -10.73
N ASP A 891 -51.48 4.60 -10.45
CA ASP A 891 -50.45 3.61 -10.77
C ASP A 891 -49.11 3.84 -10.02
N VAL A 892 -49.19 4.31 -8.77
CA VAL A 892 -48.03 4.56 -7.90
C VAL A 892 -48.01 3.60 -6.72
N PRO A 893 -46.87 2.95 -6.39
CA PRO A 893 -46.72 2.18 -5.16
C PRO A 893 -46.42 3.09 -3.96
N ILE A 894 -47.47 3.56 -3.30
CA ILE A 894 -47.36 4.51 -2.17
C ILE A 894 -46.46 3.98 -1.05
N ASP A 895 -46.63 2.72 -0.64
CA ASP A 895 -45.79 2.10 0.41
C ASP A 895 -44.31 2.05 0.01
N TRP A 896 -44.03 1.68 -1.24
CA TRP A 896 -42.67 1.58 -1.77
C TRP A 896 -42.00 2.96 -1.82
N VAL A 897 -42.71 3.96 -2.33
CA VAL A 897 -42.21 5.34 -2.40
C VAL A 897 -42.03 5.94 -1.00
N GLY A 898 -42.90 5.60 -0.05
CA GLY A 898 -42.71 5.93 1.36
C GLY A 898 -41.38 5.41 1.90
N MET A 899 -41.03 4.15 1.58
CA MET A 899 -39.72 3.60 1.96
C MET A 899 -38.57 4.33 1.27
N ILE A 900 -38.68 4.69 -0.01
CA ILE A 900 -37.67 5.50 -0.73
C ILE A 900 -37.44 6.84 -0.01
N ARG A 901 -38.50 7.55 0.37
CA ARG A 901 -38.41 8.82 1.11
C ARG A 901 -37.71 8.62 2.45
N ASN A 902 -38.04 7.54 3.18
CA ASN A 902 -37.39 7.23 4.46
C ASN A 902 -35.91 6.89 4.29
N THR A 903 -35.54 6.16 3.24
CA THR A 903 -34.15 5.88 2.89
C THR A 903 -33.37 7.19 2.69
N ILE A 904 -33.92 8.14 1.94
CA ILE A 904 -33.29 9.46 1.72
C ILE A 904 -33.26 10.29 3.01
N ALA A 905 -34.37 10.36 3.75
CA ALA A 905 -34.48 11.23 4.92
C ALA A 905 -33.65 10.75 6.12
N ARG A 906 -33.60 9.43 6.35
CA ARG A 906 -33.12 8.83 7.61
C ARG A 906 -31.88 7.96 7.49
N VAL A 907 -31.57 7.44 6.29
CA VAL A 907 -30.41 6.56 6.07
C VAL A 907 -29.28 7.32 5.37
N ALA A 908 -29.55 7.93 4.21
CA ALA A 908 -28.55 8.67 3.43
C ALA A 908 -27.70 9.67 4.24
N PRO A 909 -28.25 10.54 5.11
CA PRO A 909 -27.44 11.51 5.87
C PRO A 909 -26.46 10.88 6.88
N GLU A 910 -26.66 9.63 7.28
CA GLU A 910 -25.69 8.93 8.13
C GLU A 910 -24.45 8.48 7.36
N PHE A 911 -24.46 8.43 6.02
CA PHE A 911 -23.39 7.83 5.22
C PHE A 911 -22.81 8.79 4.17
N THR A 912 -22.89 10.09 4.41
CA THR A 912 -22.21 11.09 3.58
C THR A 912 -20.72 11.13 3.92
N MET A 913 -19.88 11.35 2.90
CA MET A 913 -18.46 11.57 3.12
C MET A 913 -18.21 12.83 3.96
N ASN A 914 -19.09 13.84 3.84
CA ASN A 914 -19.05 15.04 4.68
C ASN A 914 -19.08 14.69 6.18
N ARG A 915 -20.02 13.82 6.59
CA ARG A 915 -20.12 13.33 7.97
C ARG A 915 -18.84 12.60 8.38
N MET A 916 -18.31 11.74 7.51
CA MET A 916 -17.06 11.00 7.77
C MET A 916 -15.85 11.92 7.95
N VAL A 917 -15.69 12.94 7.10
CA VAL A 917 -14.61 13.96 7.24
C VAL A 917 -14.70 14.65 8.59
N ARG A 918 -15.90 15.05 9.01
CA ARG A 918 -16.12 15.69 10.33
C ARG A 918 -15.82 14.74 11.48
N ASP A 919 -16.26 13.48 11.40
CA ASP A 919 -15.92 12.47 12.41
C ASP A 919 -14.40 12.30 12.56
N TYR A 920 -13.63 12.31 11.47
CA TYR A 920 -12.16 12.30 11.57
C TYR A 920 -11.61 13.54 12.25
N ILE A 921 -12.12 14.73 11.89
CA ILE A 921 -11.68 15.99 12.50
C ILE A 921 -11.94 15.98 14.01
N ASP A 922 -13.18 15.68 14.40
CA ASP A 922 -13.67 15.79 15.77
C ASP A 922 -13.09 14.70 16.68
N ARG A 923 -12.96 13.46 16.18
CA ARG A 923 -12.52 12.32 16.99
C ARG A 923 -11.00 12.12 17.01
N PHE A 924 -10.31 12.50 15.93
CA PHE A 924 -8.90 12.12 15.74
C PHE A 924 -7.98 13.29 15.37
N TYR A 925 -8.22 14.02 14.28
CA TYR A 925 -7.24 14.97 13.77
C TYR A 925 -6.96 16.12 14.72
N MET A 926 -7.98 16.74 15.30
CA MET A 926 -7.75 17.85 16.24
C MET A 926 -7.00 17.37 17.49
N LYS A 927 -7.39 16.21 18.03
CA LYS A 927 -6.73 15.57 19.18
C LYS A 927 -5.26 15.28 18.91
N LEU A 928 -4.93 14.70 17.76
CA LEU A 928 -3.56 14.42 17.35
C LEU A 928 -2.78 15.71 17.11
N PHE A 929 -3.40 16.71 16.49
CA PHE A 929 -2.77 17.99 16.19
C PHE A 929 -2.37 18.74 17.47
N GLU A 930 -3.29 18.87 18.42
CA GLU A 930 -3.04 19.50 19.72
C GLU A 930 -1.93 18.78 20.48
N ARG A 931 -1.95 17.44 20.49
CA ARG A 931 -0.90 16.64 21.12
C ARG A 931 0.45 16.80 20.43
N SER A 932 0.50 16.72 19.09
CA SER A 932 1.74 16.87 18.33
C SER A 932 2.36 18.25 18.57
N LYS A 933 1.54 19.30 18.60
CA LYS A 933 1.98 20.65 18.93
C LYS A 933 2.57 20.72 20.34
N LEU A 934 1.85 20.22 21.35
CA LEU A 934 2.33 20.17 22.73
C LEU A 934 3.69 19.47 22.86
N LEU A 935 3.87 18.31 22.21
CA LEU A 935 5.12 17.55 22.30
C LEU A 935 6.30 18.23 21.57
N LYS A 936 6.02 19.08 20.57
CA LYS A 936 7.03 19.83 19.82
C LYS A 936 7.45 21.15 20.49
N GLU A 937 6.73 21.60 21.51
CA GLU A 937 7.07 22.81 22.26
C GLU A 937 8.41 22.67 23.01
N LYS A 938 9.03 23.81 23.32
CA LYS A 938 10.26 23.92 24.15
C LYS A 938 11.35 22.92 23.73
N GLU A 939 11.64 22.82 22.43
CA GLU A 939 12.69 21.95 21.86
C GLU A 939 12.51 20.45 22.18
N ASN A 940 11.27 19.97 22.07
CA ASN A 940 10.88 18.57 22.29
C ASN A 940 11.24 18.07 23.70
N LEU A 941 11.02 18.90 24.73
CA LEU A 941 11.32 18.53 26.13
C LEU A 941 10.46 17.36 26.62
N ILE A 942 9.16 17.39 26.36
CA ILE A 942 8.22 16.36 26.85
C ILE A 942 8.56 14.96 26.32
N PRO A 943 8.86 14.74 25.02
CA PRO A 943 9.33 13.44 24.54
C PRO A 943 10.57 12.90 25.27
N LYS A 944 11.52 13.77 25.63
CA LYS A 944 12.74 13.41 26.38
C LYS A 944 12.40 12.99 27.80
N GLU A 945 11.54 13.76 28.47
CA GLU A 945 11.06 13.44 29.82
C GLU A 945 10.29 12.12 29.84
N LEU A 946 9.38 11.89 28.88
CA LEU A 946 8.65 10.64 28.73
C LEU A 946 9.57 9.45 28.48
N ALA A 947 10.57 9.58 27.61
CA ALA A 947 11.53 8.52 27.32
C ALA A 947 12.35 8.13 28.56
N LEU A 948 12.85 9.12 29.30
CA LEU A 948 13.60 8.91 30.54
C LEU A 948 12.70 8.27 31.62
N TRP A 949 11.47 8.76 31.74
CA TRP A 949 10.47 8.21 32.66
C TRP A 949 10.15 6.74 32.33
N LYS A 950 9.85 6.39 31.07
CA LYS A 950 9.59 5.00 30.64
C LYS A 950 10.78 4.09 30.96
N HIS A 951 12.00 4.57 30.73
CA HIS A 951 13.22 3.81 31.06
C HIS A 951 13.36 3.56 32.56
N ARG A 952 13.13 4.59 33.40
CA ARG A 952 13.14 4.45 34.87
C ARG A 952 12.10 3.43 35.32
N ILE A 953 10.84 3.54 34.86
CA ILE A 953 9.78 2.59 35.24
C ILE A 953 10.17 1.16 34.86
N LEU A 954 10.65 0.90 33.65
CA LEU A 954 11.05 -0.46 33.22
C LEU A 954 12.09 -1.11 34.16
N ASN A 955 13.04 -0.34 34.67
CA ASN A 955 14.10 -0.84 35.54
C ASN A 955 13.59 -1.20 36.94
N HIS A 956 12.61 -0.46 37.47
CA HIS A 956 12.05 -0.67 38.81
C HIS A 956 10.79 -1.56 38.83
N TRP A 957 10.08 -1.70 37.71
CA TRP A 957 8.77 -2.36 37.62
C TRP A 957 8.74 -3.77 38.21
N LYS A 958 9.79 -4.57 37.95
CA LYS A 958 9.89 -5.96 38.45
C LYS A 958 10.11 -6.06 39.96
N ASN A 959 10.60 -4.99 40.59
CA ASN A 959 10.95 -4.96 41.99
C ASN A 959 9.81 -4.45 42.89
N ILE A 960 8.75 -3.86 42.32
CA ILE A 960 7.58 -3.41 43.08
C ILE A 960 6.97 -4.61 43.81
N LYS A 961 6.71 -4.52 45.11
CA LYS A 961 6.12 -5.63 45.90
C LYS A 961 4.77 -5.24 46.46
N VAL A 962 3.82 -6.18 46.44
CA VAL A 962 2.58 -6.05 47.18
C VAL A 962 2.87 -6.50 48.62
N LEU A 963 2.75 -5.59 49.58
CA LEU A 963 3.03 -5.86 50.99
C LEU A 963 1.77 -6.30 51.74
N GLU A 964 0.66 -5.62 51.47
CA GLU A 964 -0.63 -5.82 52.11
C GLU A 964 -1.72 -5.50 51.08
N TYR A 965 -2.82 -6.24 51.10
CA TYR A 965 -4.06 -5.87 50.43
C TYR A 965 -5.23 -6.27 51.33
N ASP A 966 -6.22 -5.39 51.43
CA ASP A 966 -7.41 -5.58 52.25
C ASP A 966 -8.64 -5.20 51.44
N PHE A 967 -9.51 -6.19 51.24
CA PHE A 967 -10.74 -6.06 50.46
C PHE A 967 -11.86 -6.78 51.20
N PRO A 968 -13.12 -6.30 51.09
CA PRO A 968 -14.25 -6.99 51.68
C PRO A 968 -14.34 -8.42 51.12
N ASP A 969 -14.23 -9.40 52.02
CA ASP A 969 -14.20 -10.81 51.68
C ASP A 969 -15.61 -11.27 51.28
N ILE A 970 -15.80 -11.53 49.98
CA ILE A 970 -17.06 -12.04 49.38
C ILE A 970 -17.54 -13.36 50.01
N THR A 971 -16.66 -14.09 50.72
CA THR A 971 -17.04 -15.32 51.45
C THR A 971 -17.54 -15.05 52.87
N ARG A 972 -17.45 -13.81 53.36
CA ARG A 972 -17.80 -13.40 54.73
C ARG A 972 -18.82 -12.26 54.80
N GLU A 973 -18.98 -11.45 53.77
CA GLU A 973 -19.92 -10.32 53.73
C GLU A 973 -20.74 -10.29 52.43
N GLU A 974 -22.06 -10.07 52.54
CA GLU A 974 -22.93 -9.84 51.38
C GLU A 974 -22.77 -8.40 50.89
N PHE A 975 -22.45 -8.22 49.60
CA PHE A 975 -22.43 -6.90 48.98
C PHE A 975 -23.87 -6.42 48.72
N VAL A 976 -24.27 -5.33 49.39
CA VAL A 976 -25.62 -4.77 49.30
C VAL A 976 -25.59 -3.48 48.48
N VAL A 977 -26.51 -3.37 47.54
CA VAL A 977 -26.67 -2.17 46.71
C VAL A 977 -26.96 -0.94 47.58
N GLY A 978 -26.26 0.16 47.30
CA GLY A 978 -26.36 1.40 48.06
C GLY A 978 -25.44 1.50 49.28
N ASN A 979 -24.76 0.40 49.68
CA ASN A 979 -23.70 0.46 50.67
C ASN A 979 -22.37 0.90 50.05
N THR A 980 -21.53 1.47 50.91
CA THR A 980 -20.18 1.90 50.57
C THR A 980 -19.18 0.88 51.09
N TYR A 981 -18.29 0.42 50.22
CA TYR A 981 -17.20 -0.50 50.53
C TYR A 981 -15.87 0.21 50.33
N THR A 982 -14.91 -0.10 51.20
CA THR A 982 -13.55 0.45 51.13
C THR A 982 -12.57 -0.69 50.93
N GLY A 983 -11.56 -0.47 50.12
CA GLY A 983 -10.44 -1.40 50.01
C GLY A 983 -9.11 -0.67 49.96
N LYS A 984 -8.04 -1.40 50.26
CA LYS A 984 -6.70 -0.88 50.46
C LYS A 984 -5.66 -1.81 49.80
N VAL A 985 -4.64 -1.21 49.18
CA VAL A 985 -3.45 -1.90 48.68
C VAL A 985 -2.21 -1.13 49.15
N VAL A 986 -1.25 -1.84 49.75
CA VAL A 986 0.04 -1.31 50.15
C VAL A 986 1.14 -1.89 49.27
N LEU A 987 1.87 -1.00 48.60
CA LEU A 987 2.95 -1.35 47.69
C LEU A 987 4.29 -0.83 48.20
N ASP A 988 5.35 -1.61 48.04
CA ASP A 988 6.73 -1.12 48.04
C ASP A 988 7.09 -0.77 46.60
N LEU A 989 7.31 0.52 46.33
CA LEU A 989 7.48 1.10 45.00
C LEU A 989 8.94 1.05 44.49
N ASP A 990 9.86 0.45 45.25
CA ASP A 990 11.28 0.33 44.88
C ASP A 990 11.93 1.69 44.50
N GLY A 991 11.53 2.75 45.20
CA GLY A 991 12.07 4.11 45.00
C GLY A 991 11.39 4.95 43.91
N LEU A 992 10.32 4.45 43.28
CA LEU A 992 9.44 5.25 42.42
C LEU A 992 8.50 6.15 43.24
N SER A 993 8.05 7.27 42.65
CA SER A 993 7.03 8.12 43.28
C SER A 993 5.65 7.47 43.23
N ALA A 994 4.84 7.69 44.25
CA ALA A 994 3.47 7.18 44.31
C ALA A 994 2.58 7.74 43.18
N ASP A 995 2.86 8.95 42.69
CA ASP A 995 2.14 9.56 41.57
C ASP A 995 2.42 8.89 40.22
N GLU A 996 3.51 8.13 40.13
CA GLU A 996 3.92 7.43 38.92
C GLU A 996 3.31 6.03 38.78
N ILE A 997 2.59 5.57 39.81
CA ILE A 997 2.00 4.23 39.89
C ILE A 997 0.53 4.37 40.25
N GLY A 998 -0.33 3.94 39.33
CA GLY A 998 -1.76 3.82 39.57
C GLY A 998 -2.10 2.42 40.08
N VAL A 999 -3.05 2.35 41.01
CA VAL A 999 -3.71 1.11 41.43
C VAL A 999 -5.18 1.23 41.07
N GLU A 1000 -5.76 0.18 40.49
CA GLU A 1000 -7.17 0.17 40.17
C GLU A 1000 -7.82 -1.19 40.37
N MET A 1001 -9.13 -1.12 40.55
CA MET A 1001 -10.03 -2.26 40.54
C MET A 1001 -10.74 -2.30 39.19
N VAL A 1002 -10.71 -3.45 38.55
CA VAL A 1002 -11.49 -3.79 37.36
C VAL A 1002 -12.62 -4.72 37.79
N HIS A 1003 -13.84 -4.44 37.36
CA HIS A 1003 -14.99 -5.31 37.61
C HIS A 1003 -15.67 -5.68 36.30
N THR A 1004 -16.05 -6.95 36.20
CA THR A 1004 -16.77 -7.53 35.06
C THR A 1004 -18.04 -8.20 35.53
N LEU A 1005 -19.05 -8.28 34.67
CA LEU A 1005 -20.20 -9.14 34.93
C LEU A 1005 -19.79 -10.59 34.67
N SER A 1006 -19.99 -11.48 35.64
CA SER A 1006 -19.67 -12.90 35.49
C SER A 1006 -20.57 -13.52 34.41
N GLY A 1007 -19.95 -14.14 33.41
CA GLY A 1007 -20.67 -14.86 32.35
C GLY A 1007 -21.29 -16.17 32.86
N SER A 1008 -22.40 -16.60 32.25
CA SER A 1008 -22.98 -17.91 32.54
C SER A 1008 -22.39 -19.00 31.63
N GLY A 1009 -21.59 -19.91 32.18
CA GLY A 1009 -21.05 -21.06 31.44
C GLY A 1009 -20.00 -20.71 30.38
N HIS A 1010 -20.40 -20.61 29.11
CA HIS A 1010 -19.53 -20.32 27.95
C HIS A 1010 -19.55 -18.84 27.51
N GLU A 1011 -20.33 -18.00 28.18
CA GLU A 1011 -20.37 -16.57 27.89
C GLU A 1011 -19.12 -15.85 28.43
N PRO A 1012 -18.50 -14.95 27.65
CA PRO A 1012 -17.33 -14.20 28.08
C PRO A 1012 -17.68 -13.22 29.22
N GLN A 1013 -16.71 -12.95 30.11
CA GLN A 1013 -16.80 -11.89 31.10
C GLN A 1013 -17.00 -10.54 30.38
N VAL A 1014 -18.00 -9.76 30.80
CA VAL A 1014 -18.31 -8.46 30.19
C VAL A 1014 -17.69 -7.36 31.03
N PHE A 1015 -16.81 -6.54 30.45
CA PHE A 1015 -16.22 -5.40 31.16
C PHE A 1015 -17.31 -4.41 31.58
N ARG A 1016 -17.34 -4.05 32.87
CA ARG A 1016 -18.33 -3.11 33.42
C ARG A 1016 -17.71 -1.76 33.78
N GLY A 1017 -16.48 -1.78 34.28
CA GLY A 1017 -15.78 -0.55 34.56
C GLY A 1017 -14.50 -0.77 35.35
N LYS A 1018 -13.89 0.37 35.66
CA LYS A 1018 -12.68 0.45 36.46
C LYS A 1018 -12.77 1.59 37.44
N GLN A 1019 -12.16 1.41 38.60
CA GLN A 1019 -12.09 2.42 39.65
C GLN A 1019 -10.64 2.57 40.11
N GLU A 1020 -10.12 3.79 40.01
CA GLU A 1020 -8.79 4.12 40.46
C GLU A 1020 -8.77 4.35 41.98
N PHE A 1021 -7.67 3.95 42.62
CA PHE A 1021 -7.43 4.17 44.03
C PHE A 1021 -6.72 5.52 44.21
N GLU A 1022 -7.01 6.19 45.31
CA GLU A 1022 -6.30 7.38 45.75
C GLU A 1022 -5.14 6.99 46.65
N CYS A 1023 -3.97 7.59 46.45
CA CYS A 1023 -2.86 7.42 47.37
C CYS A 1023 -3.12 8.24 48.64
N THR A 1024 -3.24 7.57 49.78
CA THR A 1024 -3.60 8.20 51.07
C THR A 1024 -2.41 8.35 52.01
N ARG A 1025 -1.37 7.53 51.86
CA ARG A 1025 -0.18 7.56 52.72
C ARG A 1025 1.06 7.12 51.95
N VAL A 1026 2.18 7.82 52.17
CA VAL A 1026 3.50 7.47 51.62
C VAL A 1026 4.54 7.53 52.74
N GLU A 1027 5.28 6.44 52.93
CA GLU A 1027 6.36 6.31 53.91
C GLU A 1027 7.61 5.68 53.27
N GLY A 1028 8.59 6.52 52.92
CA GLY A 1028 9.77 6.04 52.20
C GLY A 1028 9.40 5.52 50.80
N SER A 1029 9.68 4.25 50.52
CA SER A 1029 9.27 3.57 49.29
C SER A 1029 7.89 2.92 49.38
N VAL A 1030 7.25 2.92 50.56
CA VAL A 1030 5.96 2.26 50.76
C VAL A 1030 4.82 3.25 50.55
N ALA A 1031 3.87 2.91 49.68
CA ALA A 1031 2.68 3.71 49.42
C ALA A 1031 1.40 2.91 49.67
N GLU A 1032 0.44 3.55 50.34
CA GLU A 1032 -0.90 3.04 50.58
C GLU A 1032 -1.87 3.70 49.60
N TYR A 1033 -2.62 2.86 48.90
CA TYR A 1033 -3.68 3.25 47.98
C TYR A 1033 -5.00 2.74 48.52
N THR A 1034 -6.02 3.60 48.54
CA THR A 1034 -7.37 3.23 48.99
C THR A 1034 -8.42 3.65 48.00
N PHE A 1035 -9.54 2.93 47.96
CA PHE A 1035 -10.71 3.35 47.20
C PHE A 1035 -11.97 3.25 48.06
N VAL A 1036 -12.98 3.98 47.65
CA VAL A 1036 -14.31 3.99 48.24
C VAL A 1036 -15.31 3.76 47.11
N GLN A 1037 -15.99 2.62 47.09
CA GLN A 1037 -16.96 2.29 46.05
C GLN A 1037 -18.37 2.16 46.61
N ASN A 1038 -19.32 2.79 45.93
CA ASN A 1038 -20.74 2.51 46.12
C ASN A 1038 -21.17 1.47 45.11
N VAL A 1039 -21.84 0.40 45.55
CA VAL A 1039 -22.38 -0.63 44.65
C VAL A 1039 -23.70 -0.13 44.07
N PRO A 1040 -23.78 0.22 42.77
CA PRO A 1040 -24.96 0.89 42.22
C PRO A 1040 -26.00 -0.08 41.66
N GLU A 1041 -25.64 -1.35 41.41
CA GLU A 1041 -26.47 -2.32 40.72
C GLU A 1041 -26.34 -3.73 41.30
N THR A 1042 -27.39 -4.52 41.17
CA THR A 1042 -27.42 -5.94 41.56
C THR A 1042 -26.89 -6.82 40.44
N GLY A 1043 -26.02 -7.78 40.74
CA GLY A 1043 -25.49 -8.74 39.77
C GLY A 1043 -24.39 -9.62 40.36
N VAL A 1044 -23.94 -10.61 39.59
CA VAL A 1044 -22.72 -11.38 39.93
C VAL A 1044 -21.57 -10.74 39.18
N PHE A 1045 -20.59 -10.23 39.92
CA PHE A 1045 -19.46 -9.51 39.37
C PHE A 1045 -18.15 -10.22 39.74
N ASP A 1046 -17.24 -10.34 38.78
CA ASP A 1046 -15.86 -10.71 39.04
C ASP A 1046 -15.05 -9.43 39.21
N ILE A 1047 -14.22 -9.38 40.25
CA ILE A 1047 -13.40 -8.22 40.59
C ILE A 1047 -11.93 -8.62 40.60
N GLY A 1048 -11.08 -7.81 39.97
CA GLY A 1048 -9.63 -7.97 40.01
C GLY A 1048 -8.92 -6.64 40.21
N PHE A 1049 -7.78 -6.66 40.89
CA PHE A 1049 -6.97 -5.48 41.14
C PHE A 1049 -5.70 -5.52 40.33
N ARG A 1050 -5.25 -4.38 39.83
CA ARG A 1050 -4.01 -4.29 39.07
C ARG A 1050 -3.28 -2.97 39.30
N ILE A 1051 -1.98 -3.01 39.07
CA ILE A 1051 -1.10 -1.84 39.07
C ILE A 1051 -0.67 -1.49 37.65
N TYR A 1052 -0.50 -0.20 37.37
CA TYR A 1052 -0.07 0.32 36.07
C TYR A 1052 0.77 1.61 36.21
N PRO A 1053 1.68 1.92 35.27
CA PRO A 1053 2.39 3.19 35.26
C PRO A 1053 1.47 4.37 34.97
N LYS A 1054 1.64 5.48 35.68
CA LYS A 1054 0.84 6.70 35.56
C LYS A 1054 1.74 7.90 35.24
N HIS A 1055 1.36 8.69 34.24
CA HIS A 1055 2.04 9.92 33.86
C HIS A 1055 1.07 10.87 33.17
N GLU A 1056 1.13 12.17 33.45
CA GLU A 1056 0.18 13.16 32.93
C GLU A 1056 0.18 13.29 31.39
N HIS A 1057 1.35 13.11 30.76
CA HIS A 1057 1.51 13.22 29.31
C HIS A 1057 1.24 11.93 28.51
N ILE A 1058 0.82 10.84 29.17
CA ILE A 1058 0.39 9.61 28.49
C ILE A 1058 -1.12 9.68 28.21
N PRO A 1059 -1.53 9.71 26.94
CA PRO A 1059 -2.93 9.88 26.56
C PRO A 1059 -3.72 8.58 26.77
N HIS A 1060 -3.09 7.43 26.53
CA HIS A 1060 -3.68 6.11 26.71
C HIS A 1060 -2.72 5.21 27.48
N ARG A 1061 -3.22 4.46 28.46
CA ARG A 1061 -2.40 3.50 29.23
C ARG A 1061 -1.72 2.45 28.34
N LEU A 1062 -2.36 2.15 27.22
CA LEU A 1062 -1.90 1.22 26.19
C LEU A 1062 -0.62 1.69 25.47
N ASP A 1063 -0.24 2.97 25.58
CA ASP A 1063 1.01 3.51 25.02
C ASP A 1063 2.25 3.02 25.78
N PHE A 1064 2.07 2.55 27.00
CA PHE A 1064 3.10 1.92 27.79
C PHE A 1064 2.51 0.75 28.60
N PRO A 1065 2.26 -0.39 27.94
CA PRO A 1065 1.37 -1.43 28.44
C PRO A 1065 2.04 -2.36 29.45
N LEU A 1066 2.65 -1.78 30.47
CA LEU A 1066 3.02 -2.50 31.67
C LEU A 1066 1.80 -2.56 32.58
N VAL A 1067 1.40 -3.77 32.94
CA VAL A 1067 0.32 -4.01 33.89
C VAL A 1067 0.66 -5.25 34.70
N ARG A 1068 0.29 -5.26 35.98
CA ARG A 1068 0.42 -6.42 36.85
C ARG A 1068 -0.83 -6.57 37.70
N TRP A 1069 -1.53 -7.68 37.51
CA TRP A 1069 -2.66 -8.08 38.34
C TRP A 1069 -2.15 -8.58 39.70
N ILE A 1070 -2.89 -8.25 40.77
CA ILE A 1070 -2.57 -8.57 42.18
C ILE A 1070 -3.28 -9.85 42.60
#